data_AF-A0AAD7L3A8-F1
#
_entry.id   AF-A0AAD7L3A8-F1
#
_cell.length_a   1.000
_cell.length_b   1.000
_cell.length_c   1.000
_cell.angle_alpha   90.00
_cell.angle_beta   90.00
_cell.angle_gamma   90.00
#
_symmetry.space_group_name_H-M   'P 1'
#
loop_
_entity.id
_entity.type
_entity.pdbx_description
1 polymer ?
#
loop_
_entity_poly.entity_id
_entity_poly.type
_entity_poly.pdbx_seq_one_letter_code
_entity_poly.pdbx_strand_id
1 'polypeptide(L)'
;MSRRVRRKVCSRGKEVAFPSYPGIQDDIRGLEQERVVDWTKLPDDTVMQLFSCLNYRDRASLSSTCRTWRLLGVSPCLWTSLDLRAHRCDAAMAASLASRCVNLQKLRFRGAESADAVIHLQARSLREISGDYCRKITDATLSVIVARHEALESLQLGPDFCEKISSDAIKAIAHCCPKLRRLRLSGIRDVNADAINALAKHCPNLTDIGFIDCLNIDEIALGNIISVHFFSVAGTSNMKWGAVSHLWQKLPNLIGLDVSRTDIGPTSVSRLLSSQTLKVLCALNCPILEEDTSFSSSKYKNKLLVSLFTDIFRDLASLFFDDTVKGKNVFLDWNKSKNRDKNLEEIMTWLEWILSHTLLRSAESTQQGLENYWIKQGGALLLSLMQSSQEEVQERAATGLATFVVIDDENASIDSGRAEAVMRDGGIRLLLDLAKSWREGLQSEAAKAIANLSVNANVAKAVAEDGGIDILAGLARSMNKLVAEEAAGGLWNLSVGEEHKGAIAEAGGVKALVDLIFKWSSAGDGVLERAAGALANLAADDKCSTKVAMAGGVHALVMLACNCKVEGVQEQAARALANLAAHGDSNSNNAAVGQEAGALEALVQLTGSPHEGVRQEAAGALWNLSFDDRNREAIAAAGGVEALVTLAQSCSNASPGLQERAAGALWGLSVSEANSIAIGREGGVGPLIVLARSDAEDVHETAAGALWNLAFNPGNALRIVEEGGVSALVHLCSSSVSKMARFMAALALAYMFDGRMDELASCNLSEGNAKSVNLDGPRKLALKHIETFVFMFSDQQAFAAAAASSAPAALAQVTEGARIQEAGHLRCSGAEIGRFVVMLRNPSFTLKTCAAFALLQFTVPGGRHALHHASLMQNTGAARILRAAAAAANAPLEAKIFARIVLRNLEHHQMEQTI
;
A
#
# COMPACT_ATOMS: atom_id res chain seq x y z
N MET A 1 -28.99 -4.69 18.59
CA MET A 1 -28.29 -6.01 18.52
C MET A 1 -28.82 -6.93 19.61
N SER A 2 -29.14 -8.19 19.25
CA SER A 2 -29.80 -9.18 20.10
C SER A 2 -28.81 -9.98 20.97
N ARG A 3 -29.31 -10.44 22.13
CA ARG A 3 -28.60 -10.96 23.31
C ARG A 3 -27.84 -12.32 23.18
N ARG A 4 -27.43 -12.77 21.99
CA ARG A 4 -26.98 -14.18 21.81
C ARG A 4 -25.47 -14.48 21.76
N VAL A 5 -24.57 -13.51 21.91
CA VAL A 5 -23.11 -13.75 21.71
C VAL A 5 -22.29 -13.91 23.01
N ARG A 6 -22.88 -13.81 24.21
CA ARG A 6 -22.13 -13.82 25.49
C ARG A 6 -21.69 -15.19 26.04
N ARG A 7 -21.81 -16.30 25.30
CA ARG A 7 -21.37 -17.62 25.78
C ARG A 7 -20.63 -18.39 24.70
N LYS A 8 -19.31 -18.19 24.57
CA LYS A 8 -18.40 -19.25 24.09
C LYS A 8 -16.89 -19.00 24.18
N VAL A 9 -16.40 -18.08 25.02
CA VAL A 9 -14.93 -17.93 25.22
C VAL A 9 -14.60 -18.09 26.69
N CYS A 10 -14.52 -19.34 27.15
CA CYS A 10 -13.83 -19.71 28.37
C CYS A 10 -13.51 -21.21 28.30
N SER A 11 -12.38 -21.59 27.70
CA SER A 11 -11.53 -22.68 28.18
C SER A 11 -10.32 -22.87 27.28
N ARG A 12 -9.13 -22.74 27.88
CA ARG A 12 -7.94 -23.63 27.78
C ARG A 12 -6.63 -22.85 27.62
N GLY A 13 -5.96 -22.67 28.75
CA GLY A 13 -4.51 -22.60 28.85
C GLY A 13 -4.12 -23.32 30.14
N LYS A 14 -3.35 -24.42 30.04
CA LYS A 14 -2.80 -25.16 31.17
C LYS A 14 -1.45 -24.53 31.54
N GLU A 15 -1.25 -24.21 32.81
CA GLU A 15 0.06 -23.82 33.38
C GLU A 15 0.87 -25.03 33.82
N VAL A 16 2.20 -24.89 33.82
CA VAL A 16 3.19 -25.83 34.36
C VAL A 16 3.96 -25.13 35.49
N ALA A 17 4.02 -25.78 36.66
CA ALA A 17 4.66 -25.35 37.92
C ALA A 17 6.20 -25.51 37.89
N PHE A 18 7.00 -24.80 38.69
CA PHE A 18 7.47 -25.06 40.08
C PHE A 18 8.53 -23.97 40.49
N PRO A 19 9.10 -23.87 41.73
CA PRO A 19 8.54 -23.86 43.10
C PRO A 19 9.13 -22.81 44.12
N SER A 20 8.31 -22.42 45.11
CA SER A 20 8.54 -22.17 46.58
C SER A 20 9.62 -21.19 47.14
N TYR A 21 9.31 -20.04 47.82
CA TYR A 21 8.77 -19.72 49.19
C TYR A 21 9.90 -19.21 50.16
N PRO A 22 9.67 -18.51 51.31
CA PRO A 22 8.40 -18.07 51.95
C PRO A 22 8.35 -16.62 52.51
N GLY A 23 7.14 -16.12 52.72
CA GLY A 23 6.88 -15.01 53.64
C GLY A 23 5.47 -14.44 53.53
N ILE A 24 4.62 -14.77 54.52
CA ILE A 24 3.25 -14.26 54.75
C ILE A 24 2.16 -15.06 54.04
N GLN A 25 1.89 -16.23 54.62
CA GLN A 25 0.72 -17.05 54.37
C GLN A 25 0.01 -17.17 55.71
N ASP A 26 -0.84 -16.21 56.05
CA ASP A 26 -1.89 -16.42 57.07
C ASP A 26 -3.07 -15.42 57.08
N ASP A 27 -3.15 -14.44 56.16
CA ASP A 27 -4.33 -13.57 56.03
C ASP A 27 -5.05 -13.63 54.67
N ILE A 28 -4.73 -14.60 53.81
CA ILE A 28 -5.39 -14.80 52.51
C ILE A 28 -6.18 -16.13 52.52
N ARG A 29 -7.08 -16.29 53.49
CA ARG A 29 -8.10 -17.36 53.46
C ARG A 29 -9.54 -16.83 53.41
N GLY A 30 -9.72 -15.62 52.87
CA GLY A 30 -11.04 -14.97 52.71
C GLY A 30 -11.28 -14.20 51.41
N LEU A 31 -10.43 -14.31 50.38
CA LEU A 31 -10.49 -13.46 49.19
C LEU A 31 -10.42 -14.22 47.85
N GLU A 32 -11.28 -15.22 47.66
CA GLU A 32 -11.58 -15.77 46.33
C GLU A 32 -13.09 -15.81 46.09
N GLN A 33 -13.70 -14.63 46.03
CA GLN A 33 -14.91 -14.39 45.26
C GLN A 33 -14.50 -13.59 44.02
N GLU A 34 -14.92 -14.03 42.83
CA GLU A 34 -14.84 -13.26 41.59
C GLU A 34 -15.30 -11.82 41.86
N ARG A 35 -14.36 -10.88 42.01
CA ARG A 35 -14.69 -9.45 42.14
C ARG A 35 -15.16 -8.96 40.79
N VAL A 36 -16.44 -9.13 40.50
CA VAL A 36 -17.14 -8.35 39.48
C VAL A 36 -17.03 -6.88 39.91
N VAL A 37 -16.10 -6.15 39.28
CA VAL A 37 -15.95 -4.71 39.50
C VAL A 37 -17.18 -4.04 38.90
N ASP A 38 -18.05 -3.52 39.76
CA ASP A 38 -19.18 -2.70 39.35
C ASP A 38 -18.71 -1.28 39.06
N TRP A 39 -18.34 -1.03 37.80
CA TRP A 39 -17.88 0.27 37.31
C TRP A 39 -18.93 1.38 37.46
N THR A 40 -20.20 1.05 37.72
CA THR A 40 -21.25 2.04 37.96
C THR A 40 -21.25 2.58 39.39
N LYS A 41 -20.46 1.99 40.29
CA LYS A 41 -20.25 2.45 41.68
C LYS A 41 -19.03 3.34 41.87
N LEU A 42 -18.29 3.64 40.79
CA LEU A 42 -17.21 4.62 40.87
C LEU A 42 -17.78 6.00 41.22
N PRO A 43 -17.05 6.82 42.00
CA PRO A 43 -17.47 8.20 42.27
C PRO A 43 -17.70 8.98 40.97
N ASP A 44 -18.72 9.84 40.96
CA ASP A 44 -19.13 10.62 39.80
C ASP A 44 -17.95 11.41 39.19
N ASP A 45 -17.11 12.01 40.04
CA ASP A 45 -15.91 12.75 39.62
C ASP A 45 -14.90 11.86 38.91
N THR A 46 -14.70 10.62 39.38
CA THR A 46 -13.81 9.65 38.73
C THR A 46 -14.35 9.23 37.37
N VAL A 47 -15.66 8.98 37.26
CA VAL A 47 -16.29 8.63 35.98
C VAL A 47 -16.21 9.79 35.01
N MET A 48 -16.44 11.03 35.47
CA MET A 48 -16.28 12.22 34.63
C MET A 48 -14.83 12.40 34.18
N GLN A 49 -13.86 12.16 35.04
CA GLN A 49 -12.44 12.19 34.67
C GLN A 49 -12.11 11.12 33.62
N LEU A 50 -12.61 9.90 33.77
CA LEU A 50 -12.48 8.85 32.75
C LEU A 50 -13.14 9.27 31.42
N PHE A 51 -14.34 9.84 31.47
CA PHE A 51 -15.05 10.32 30.28
C PHE A 51 -14.34 11.48 29.59
N SER A 52 -13.61 12.30 30.36
CA SER A 52 -12.81 13.40 29.82
C SER A 52 -11.63 12.91 28.98
N CYS A 53 -11.12 11.71 29.27
CA CYS A 53 -10.04 11.06 28.51
C CYS A 53 -10.53 10.42 27.19
N LEU A 54 -11.84 10.39 26.94
CA LEU A 54 -12.42 9.79 25.74
C LEU A 54 -12.77 10.85 24.70
N ASN A 55 -12.69 10.47 23.42
CA ASN A 55 -13.27 11.27 22.34
C ASN A 55 -14.79 11.43 22.53
N TYR A 56 -15.38 12.39 21.82
CA TYR A 56 -16.79 12.72 21.98
C TYR A 56 -17.73 11.55 21.64
N ARG A 57 -17.35 10.67 20.71
CA ARG A 57 -18.14 9.52 20.27
C ARG A 57 -18.14 8.39 21.30
N ASP A 58 -16.99 8.03 21.83
CA ASP A 58 -16.83 7.00 22.86
C ASP A 58 -17.46 7.46 24.15
N ARG A 59 -17.30 8.74 24.49
CA ARG A 59 -18.04 9.36 25.59
C ARG A 59 -19.55 9.28 25.38
N ALA A 60 -20.05 9.65 24.19
CA ALA A 60 -21.47 9.50 23.85
C ALA A 60 -21.93 8.05 23.92
N SER A 61 -21.11 7.11 23.44
CA SER A 61 -21.42 5.68 23.41
C SER A 61 -21.46 5.10 24.82
N LEU A 62 -20.46 5.38 25.67
CA LEU A 62 -20.47 4.98 27.08
C LEU A 62 -21.64 5.59 27.83
N SER A 63 -21.96 6.86 27.58
CA SER A 63 -23.15 7.49 28.18
C SER A 63 -24.47 6.81 27.78
N SER A 64 -24.49 6.02 26.71
CA SER A 64 -25.69 5.29 26.30
C SER A 64 -25.91 3.96 27.04
N THR A 65 -24.87 3.42 27.69
CA THR A 65 -24.84 2.03 28.20
C THR A 65 -25.67 1.79 29.46
N CYS A 66 -25.71 2.73 30.41
CA CYS A 66 -26.47 2.61 31.65
C CYS A 66 -27.03 3.96 32.11
N ARG A 67 -27.98 3.96 33.06
CA ARG A 67 -28.63 5.19 33.54
C ARG A 67 -27.64 6.14 34.24
N THR A 68 -26.77 5.62 35.10
CA THR A 68 -25.76 6.40 35.83
C THR A 68 -24.83 7.13 34.87
N TRP A 69 -24.21 6.41 33.94
CA TRP A 69 -23.30 7.00 32.95
C TRP A 69 -24.02 7.89 31.94
N ARG A 70 -25.31 7.69 31.70
CA ARG A 70 -26.11 8.62 30.90
C ARG A 70 -26.25 9.97 31.58
N LEU A 71 -26.50 9.98 32.88
CA LEU A 71 -26.58 11.22 33.66
C LEU A 71 -25.23 11.94 33.69
N LEU A 72 -24.15 11.20 33.99
CA LEU A 72 -22.80 11.75 34.06
C LEU A 72 -22.25 12.17 32.69
N GLY A 73 -22.54 11.41 31.64
CA GLY A 73 -22.08 11.68 30.28
C GLY A 73 -22.76 12.88 29.61
N VAL A 74 -23.85 13.41 30.18
CA VAL A 74 -24.47 14.67 29.77
C VAL A 74 -23.86 15.87 30.49
N SER A 75 -23.00 15.64 31.49
CA SER A 75 -22.40 16.70 32.30
C SER A 75 -21.72 17.76 31.42
N PRO A 76 -22.05 19.06 31.60
CA PRO A 76 -21.51 20.15 30.78
C PRO A 76 -19.99 20.23 30.73
N CYS A 77 -19.30 19.86 31.81
CA CYS A 77 -17.84 19.95 31.89
C CYS A 77 -17.14 19.07 30.85
N LEU A 78 -17.79 17.98 30.41
CA LEU A 78 -17.24 17.08 29.41
C LEU A 78 -17.32 17.68 28.01
N TRP A 79 -18.31 18.52 27.72
CA TRP A 79 -18.63 19.01 26.38
C TRP A 79 -18.25 20.48 26.18
N THR A 80 -17.25 20.96 26.92
CA THR A 80 -16.72 22.33 26.79
C THR A 80 -15.90 22.52 25.52
N SER A 81 -15.32 21.44 24.97
CA SER A 81 -14.61 21.40 23.70
C SER A 81 -15.13 20.25 22.84
N LEU A 82 -15.30 20.50 21.55
CA LEU A 82 -15.76 19.52 20.57
C LEU A 82 -14.92 19.60 19.29
N ASP A 83 -14.31 18.47 18.91
CA ASP A 83 -13.55 18.33 17.68
C ASP A 83 -14.29 17.40 16.71
N LEU A 84 -14.78 17.97 15.63
CA LEU A 84 -15.57 17.30 14.60
C LEU A 84 -14.74 17.00 13.34
N ARG A 85 -13.43 17.25 13.32
CA ARG A 85 -12.63 17.13 12.08
C ARG A 85 -12.49 15.70 11.57
N ALA A 86 -12.44 14.73 12.49
CA ALA A 86 -12.22 13.32 12.17
C ALA A 86 -13.46 12.60 11.59
N HIS A 87 -14.64 13.21 11.66
CA HIS A 87 -15.90 12.54 11.33
C HIS A 87 -16.80 13.48 10.53
N ARG A 88 -17.55 12.93 9.58
CA ARG A 88 -18.57 13.70 8.88
C ARG A 88 -19.68 14.08 9.87
N CYS A 89 -19.81 15.37 10.18
CA CYS A 89 -20.87 15.88 11.03
C CYS A 89 -22.01 16.37 10.14
N ASP A 90 -23.10 15.61 10.07
CA ASP A 90 -24.33 16.02 9.41
C ASP A 90 -25.29 16.69 10.42
N ALA A 91 -26.38 17.27 9.90
CA ALA A 91 -27.38 17.94 10.71
C ALA A 91 -28.05 17.01 11.75
N ALA A 92 -28.21 15.72 11.42
CA ALA A 92 -28.81 14.73 12.32
C ALA A 92 -27.89 14.41 13.52
N MET A 93 -26.60 14.20 13.25
CA MET A 93 -25.56 14.04 14.26
C MET A 93 -25.46 15.28 15.14
N ALA A 94 -25.38 16.47 14.54
CA ALA A 94 -25.32 17.73 15.29
C ALA A 94 -26.55 17.92 16.19
N ALA A 95 -27.76 17.66 15.67
CA ALA A 95 -28.98 17.70 16.46
C ALA A 95 -28.97 16.71 17.65
N SER A 96 -28.39 15.51 17.45
CA SER A 96 -28.25 14.52 18.52
C SER A 96 -27.28 14.93 19.64
N LEU A 97 -26.30 15.79 19.31
CA LEU A 97 -25.33 16.34 20.26
C LEU A 97 -25.80 17.64 20.92
N ALA A 98 -26.81 18.30 20.36
CA ALA A 98 -27.24 19.63 20.78
C ALA A 98 -27.56 19.74 22.28
N SER A 99 -28.22 18.73 22.87
CA SER A 99 -28.56 18.75 24.30
C SER A 99 -27.34 18.69 25.22
N ARG A 100 -26.19 18.24 24.73
CA ARG A 100 -24.93 18.12 25.49
C ARG A 100 -24.01 19.32 25.28
N CYS A 101 -24.15 20.00 24.14
CA CYS A 101 -23.26 21.08 23.69
C CYS A 101 -23.73 22.49 24.09
N VAL A 102 -24.69 22.62 25.01
CA VAL A 102 -25.23 23.92 25.43
C VAL A 102 -24.14 24.85 25.99
N ASN A 103 -23.18 24.29 26.74
CA ASN A 103 -22.05 25.02 27.34
C ASN A 103 -20.74 24.87 26.54
N LEU A 104 -20.84 24.53 25.26
CA LEU A 104 -19.68 24.40 24.38
C LEU A 104 -18.97 25.75 24.26
N GLN A 105 -17.64 25.74 24.45
CA GLN A 105 -16.79 26.94 24.37
C GLN A 105 -15.83 26.87 23.18
N LYS A 106 -15.33 25.68 22.84
CA LYS A 106 -14.37 25.46 21.75
C LYS A 106 -14.94 24.48 20.74
N LEU A 107 -14.86 24.84 19.46
CA LEU A 107 -15.36 24.01 18.38
C LEU A 107 -14.36 23.97 17.24
N ARG A 108 -13.97 22.75 16.85
CA ARG A 108 -13.21 22.48 15.64
C ARG A 108 -14.05 21.66 14.67
N PHE A 109 -13.99 21.99 13.39
CA PHE A 109 -14.72 21.25 12.36
C PHE A 109 -13.96 21.25 11.03
N ARG A 110 -14.33 20.31 10.14
CA ARG A 110 -13.76 20.19 8.80
C ARG A 110 -14.88 20.17 7.77
N GLY A 111 -14.75 20.95 6.72
CA GLY A 111 -15.71 20.99 5.63
C GLY A 111 -16.91 21.91 5.88
N ALA A 112 -17.48 22.44 4.80
CA ALA A 112 -18.65 23.34 4.86
C ALA A 112 -19.93 22.65 5.34
N GLU A 113 -20.13 21.36 5.05
CA GLU A 113 -21.30 20.60 5.55
C GLU A 113 -21.33 20.59 7.08
N SER A 114 -20.16 20.41 7.71
CA SER A 114 -20.02 20.49 9.15
C SER A 114 -20.32 21.90 9.66
N ALA A 115 -19.93 22.95 8.93
CA ALA A 115 -20.23 24.34 9.29
C ALA A 115 -21.75 24.61 9.32
N ASP A 116 -22.49 24.11 8.33
CA ASP A 116 -23.95 24.21 8.30
C ASP A 116 -24.59 23.37 9.43
N ALA A 117 -24.01 22.20 9.74
CA ALA A 117 -24.46 21.36 10.84
C ALA A 117 -24.23 22.01 12.22
N VAL A 118 -23.19 22.84 12.39
CA VAL A 118 -22.87 23.53 13.65
C VAL A 118 -24.01 24.42 14.13
N ILE A 119 -24.80 24.99 13.19
CA ILE A 119 -26.01 25.77 13.50
C ILE A 119 -27.02 24.93 14.33
N HIS A 120 -27.01 23.61 14.19
CA HIS A 120 -27.91 22.68 14.87
C HIS A 120 -27.40 22.24 16.26
N LEU A 121 -26.16 22.55 16.65
CA LEU A 121 -25.60 22.21 17.97
C LEU A 121 -26.24 23.01 19.12
N GLN A 122 -26.99 24.08 18.81
CA GLN A 122 -27.67 24.96 19.79
C GLN A 122 -26.74 25.56 20.86
N ALA A 123 -25.42 25.54 20.66
CA ALA A 123 -24.48 26.29 21.47
C ALA A 123 -24.84 27.78 21.40
N ARG A 124 -24.64 28.54 22.49
CA ARG A 124 -25.00 29.96 22.55
C ARG A 124 -23.84 30.89 22.87
N SER A 125 -22.67 30.36 23.23
CA SER A 125 -21.55 31.18 23.70
C SER A 125 -20.20 30.53 23.40
N LEU A 126 -19.98 30.15 22.13
CA LEU A 126 -18.66 29.72 21.68
C LEU A 126 -17.65 30.87 21.85
N ARG A 127 -16.47 30.52 22.36
CA ARG A 127 -15.32 31.41 22.50
C ARG A 127 -14.30 31.21 21.40
N GLU A 128 -14.13 29.97 20.93
CA GLU A 128 -13.17 29.62 19.89
C GLU A 128 -13.85 28.76 18.82
N ILE A 129 -13.74 29.20 17.57
CA ILE A 129 -14.19 28.47 16.39
C ILE A 129 -13.00 28.36 15.43
N SER A 130 -12.69 27.13 15.04
CA SER A 130 -11.62 26.83 14.08
C SER A 130 -12.13 25.81 13.05
N GLY A 131 -11.93 26.11 11.76
CA GLY A 131 -12.51 25.36 10.65
C GLY A 131 -11.56 25.20 9.48
N ASP A 132 -11.33 23.94 9.09
CA ASP A 132 -10.45 23.57 7.97
C ASP A 132 -11.28 23.11 6.76
N TYR A 133 -10.74 23.14 5.53
CA TYR A 133 -11.44 22.69 4.31
C TYR A 133 -12.80 23.36 4.06
N CYS A 134 -12.86 24.65 4.38
CA CYS A 134 -14.09 25.45 4.41
C CYS A 134 -14.42 26.16 3.08
N ARG A 135 -13.89 25.72 1.94
CA ARG A 135 -14.02 26.40 0.62
C ARG A 135 -15.46 26.75 0.21
N LYS A 136 -16.43 25.95 0.66
CA LYS A 136 -17.86 26.12 0.33
C LYS A 136 -18.64 26.97 1.35
N ILE A 137 -18.04 27.40 2.46
CA ILE A 137 -18.69 28.30 3.42
C ILE A 137 -19.02 29.63 2.74
N THR A 138 -20.21 30.14 2.99
CA THR A 138 -20.71 31.40 2.42
C THR A 138 -20.87 32.47 3.50
N ASP A 139 -20.99 33.72 3.08
CA ASP A 139 -21.32 34.85 3.96
C ASP A 139 -22.56 34.61 4.81
N ALA A 140 -23.58 33.96 4.24
CA ALA A 140 -24.82 33.64 4.95
C ALA A 140 -24.57 32.66 6.10
N THR A 141 -23.86 31.55 5.83
CA THR A 141 -23.50 30.56 6.85
C THR A 141 -22.68 31.22 7.96
N LEU A 142 -21.65 32.00 7.61
CA LEU A 142 -20.77 32.62 8.59
C LEU A 142 -21.50 33.69 9.42
N SER A 143 -22.33 34.52 8.79
CA SER A 143 -23.15 35.54 9.47
C SER A 143 -24.09 34.91 10.50
N VAL A 144 -24.70 33.76 10.19
CA VAL A 144 -25.56 33.02 11.14
C VAL A 144 -24.76 32.48 12.32
N ILE A 145 -23.55 31.97 12.08
CA ILE A 145 -22.68 31.46 13.14
C ILE A 145 -22.28 32.60 14.09
N VAL A 146 -21.78 33.72 13.56
CA VAL A 146 -21.26 34.82 14.40
C VAL A 146 -22.37 35.58 15.12
N ALA A 147 -23.55 35.73 14.51
CA ALA A 147 -24.71 36.36 15.15
C ALA A 147 -25.22 35.60 16.39
N ARG A 148 -24.89 34.31 16.52
CA ARG A 148 -25.25 33.49 17.68
C ARG A 148 -24.21 33.47 18.79
N HIS A 149 -23.02 34.03 18.56
CA HIS A 149 -21.86 33.87 19.43
C HIS A 149 -21.18 35.20 19.72
N GLU A 150 -21.86 36.08 20.46
CA GLU A 150 -21.34 37.40 20.85
C GLU A 150 -20.10 37.34 21.76
N ALA A 151 -19.89 36.20 22.43
CA ALA A 151 -18.75 35.95 23.31
C ALA A 151 -17.51 35.41 22.57
N LEU A 152 -17.51 35.37 21.23
CA LEU A 152 -16.42 34.83 20.44
C LEU A 152 -15.13 35.64 20.63
N GLU A 153 -14.07 34.94 21.02
CA GLU A 153 -12.73 35.49 21.27
C GLU A 153 -11.76 35.14 20.13
N SER A 154 -11.94 33.98 19.47
CA SER A 154 -11.12 33.54 18.34
C SER A 154 -11.96 32.93 17.22
N LEU A 155 -11.73 33.40 15.99
CA LEU A 155 -12.28 32.82 14.76
C LEU A 155 -11.16 32.52 13.77
N GLN A 156 -11.05 31.26 13.36
CA GLN A 156 -10.04 30.79 12.40
C GLN A 156 -10.73 29.97 11.30
N LEU A 157 -10.53 30.34 10.03
CA LEU A 157 -11.00 29.58 8.86
C LEU A 157 -9.88 29.48 7.82
N GLY A 158 -9.39 28.28 7.55
CA GLY A 158 -8.21 28.02 6.72
C GLY A 158 -7.60 26.66 7.06
N PRO A 159 -6.57 26.15 6.35
CA PRO A 159 -5.73 26.85 5.37
C PRO A 159 -6.29 26.91 3.94
N ASP A 160 -7.47 26.33 3.70
CA ASP A 160 -8.09 26.32 2.37
C ASP A 160 -8.64 27.69 1.93
N PHE A 161 -8.69 27.89 0.61
CA PHE A 161 -9.21 29.12 0.02
C PHE A 161 -10.72 29.28 0.23
N CYS A 162 -11.11 30.14 1.17
CA CYS A 162 -12.51 30.46 1.46
C CYS A 162 -13.06 31.52 0.52
N GLU A 163 -13.04 31.25 -0.79
CA GLU A 163 -13.34 32.22 -1.85
C GLU A 163 -14.78 32.78 -1.84
N LYS A 164 -15.69 32.09 -1.15
CA LYS A 164 -17.10 32.47 -1.01
C LYS A 164 -17.39 33.33 0.22
N ILE A 165 -16.37 33.62 1.02
CA ILE A 165 -16.43 34.61 2.10
C ILE A 165 -15.99 35.96 1.53
N SER A 166 -16.79 37.00 1.75
CA SER A 166 -16.52 38.36 1.28
C SER A 166 -16.32 39.34 2.44
N SER A 167 -16.04 40.59 2.08
CA SER A 167 -15.97 41.71 3.01
C SER A 167 -17.26 41.91 3.83
N ASP A 168 -18.43 41.49 3.34
CA ASP A 168 -19.69 41.63 4.07
C ASP A 168 -19.79 40.65 5.25
N ALA A 169 -19.27 39.44 5.12
CA ALA A 169 -19.10 38.52 6.24
C ALA A 169 -18.13 39.08 7.29
N ILE A 170 -17.04 39.71 6.88
CA ILE A 170 -16.08 40.33 7.80
C ILE A 170 -16.74 41.49 8.56
N LYS A 171 -17.58 42.29 7.89
CA LYS A 171 -18.42 43.29 8.57
C LYS A 171 -19.36 42.63 9.58
N ALA A 172 -20.03 41.54 9.22
CA ALA A 172 -20.90 40.82 10.15
C ALA A 172 -20.14 40.32 11.39
N ILE A 173 -18.94 39.76 11.21
CA ILE A 173 -18.04 39.38 12.30
C ILE A 173 -17.75 40.58 13.21
N ALA A 174 -17.36 41.71 12.64
CA ALA A 174 -17.02 42.91 13.40
C ALA A 174 -18.18 43.40 14.28
N HIS A 175 -19.40 43.41 13.74
CA HIS A 175 -20.58 43.89 14.46
C HIS A 175 -21.10 42.90 15.51
N CYS A 176 -20.98 41.59 15.26
CA CYS A 176 -21.54 40.57 16.14
C CYS A 176 -20.58 40.13 17.26
N CYS A 177 -19.26 40.27 17.07
CA CYS A 177 -18.25 39.71 17.98
C CYS A 177 -17.34 40.80 18.60
N PRO A 178 -17.83 41.62 19.54
CA PRO A 178 -17.05 42.71 20.13
C PRO A 178 -15.90 42.24 21.05
N LYS A 179 -15.93 40.98 21.49
CA LYS A 179 -14.87 40.36 22.33
C LYS A 179 -13.75 39.71 21.54
N LEU A 180 -13.79 39.82 20.21
CA LEU A 180 -12.83 39.17 19.33
C LEU A 180 -11.39 39.65 19.61
N ARG A 181 -10.50 38.69 19.87
CA ARG A 181 -9.06 38.89 20.07
C ARG A 181 -8.24 38.40 18.89
N ARG A 182 -8.74 37.35 18.21
CA ARG A 182 -8.06 36.70 17.09
C ARG A 182 -9.00 36.46 15.93
N LEU A 183 -8.60 36.93 14.75
CA LEU A 183 -9.29 36.67 13.49
C LEU A 183 -8.28 36.19 12.44
N ARG A 184 -8.40 34.96 11.96
CA ARG A 184 -7.57 34.44 10.87
C ARG A 184 -8.44 33.84 9.79
N LEU A 185 -8.38 34.39 8.59
CA LEU A 185 -9.15 33.94 7.44
C LEU A 185 -8.20 33.69 6.27
N SER A 186 -8.40 32.58 5.55
CA SER A 186 -7.54 32.18 4.43
C SER A 186 -8.28 32.18 3.09
N GLY A 187 -7.59 32.65 2.04
CA GLY A 187 -8.02 32.67 0.64
C GLY A 187 -9.31 33.42 0.37
N ILE A 188 -9.48 34.57 1.02
CA ILE A 188 -10.53 35.53 0.67
C ILE A 188 -10.09 36.30 -0.58
N ARG A 189 -11.01 36.49 -1.52
CA ARG A 189 -10.73 37.22 -2.77
C ARG A 189 -10.49 38.70 -2.53
N ASP A 190 -11.45 39.38 -1.89
CA ASP A 190 -11.39 40.82 -1.68
C ASP A 190 -11.77 41.22 -0.23
N VAL A 191 -10.85 41.92 0.44
CA VAL A 191 -11.04 42.49 1.78
C VAL A 191 -10.92 44.02 1.69
N ASN A 192 -12.05 44.71 1.69
CA ASN A 192 -12.12 46.16 1.47
C ASN A 192 -11.92 46.99 2.76
N ALA A 193 -11.66 48.29 2.57
CA ALA A 193 -11.47 49.23 3.67
C ALA A 193 -12.64 49.26 4.66
N ASP A 194 -13.89 49.20 4.18
CA ASP A 194 -15.06 49.29 5.06
C ASP A 194 -15.13 48.13 6.05
N ALA A 195 -14.81 46.91 5.61
CA ALA A 195 -14.77 45.74 6.47
C ALA A 195 -13.66 45.84 7.53
N ILE A 196 -12.48 46.29 7.11
CA ILE A 196 -11.33 46.48 8.01
C ILE A 196 -11.60 47.59 9.03
N ASN A 197 -12.17 48.72 8.59
CA ASN A 197 -12.54 49.82 9.46
C ASN A 197 -13.68 49.43 10.43
N ALA A 198 -14.59 48.55 10.03
CA ALA A 198 -15.57 47.97 10.94
C ALA A 198 -14.90 47.14 12.04
N LEU A 199 -13.91 46.31 11.72
CA LEU A 199 -13.11 45.59 12.72
C LEU A 199 -12.40 46.55 13.68
N ALA A 200 -11.75 47.60 13.14
CA ALA A 200 -11.06 48.62 13.94
C ALA A 200 -12.01 49.30 14.94
N LYS A 201 -13.26 49.55 14.53
CA LYS A 201 -14.26 50.28 15.32
C LYS A 201 -14.97 49.40 16.36
N HIS A 202 -15.30 48.16 16.00
CA HIS A 202 -16.19 47.30 16.80
C HIS A 202 -15.47 46.20 17.58
N CYS A 203 -14.19 45.90 17.26
CA CYS A 203 -13.38 44.89 17.95
C CYS A 203 -12.13 45.52 18.61
N PRO A 204 -12.25 46.27 19.71
CA PRO A 204 -11.14 47.02 20.30
C PRO A 204 -10.04 46.14 20.93
N ASN A 205 -10.34 44.87 21.21
CA ASN A 205 -9.41 43.91 21.82
C ASN A 205 -8.73 43.00 20.79
N LEU A 206 -8.83 43.32 19.49
CA LEU A 206 -8.29 42.50 18.42
C LEU A 206 -6.76 42.63 18.37
N THR A 207 -6.07 41.59 18.85
CA THR A 207 -4.61 41.54 18.97
C THR A 207 -3.95 40.75 17.84
N ASP A 208 -4.63 39.74 17.30
CA ASP A 208 -4.11 38.85 16.27
C ASP A 208 -4.99 38.91 15.01
N ILE A 209 -4.42 39.34 13.88
CA ILE A 209 -5.11 39.36 12.60
C ILE A 209 -4.31 38.58 11.56
N GLY A 210 -4.97 37.70 10.83
CA GLY A 210 -4.41 36.97 9.69
C GLY A 210 -5.35 37.04 8.50
N PHE A 211 -4.91 37.63 7.40
CA PHE A 211 -5.55 37.50 6.09
C PHE A 211 -4.56 36.77 5.19
N ILE A 212 -4.67 35.45 5.16
CA ILE A 212 -3.63 34.56 4.63
C ILE A 212 -4.05 34.08 3.24
N ASP A 213 -3.13 33.96 2.29
CA ASP A 213 -3.38 33.50 0.92
C ASP A 213 -4.50 34.31 0.22
N CYS A 214 -4.72 35.57 0.60
CA CYS A 214 -5.77 36.42 0.05
C CYS A 214 -5.34 37.12 -1.25
N LEU A 215 -6.28 37.49 -2.12
CA LEU A 215 -5.95 38.10 -3.41
C LEU A 215 -5.76 39.61 -3.31
N ASN A 216 -6.80 40.36 -2.89
CA ASN A 216 -6.72 41.80 -2.71
C ASN A 216 -7.17 42.18 -1.30
N ILE A 217 -6.33 42.94 -0.60
CA ILE A 217 -6.66 43.50 0.71
C ILE A 217 -6.38 44.99 0.65
N ASP A 218 -7.26 45.81 1.21
CA ASP A 218 -6.97 47.23 1.43
C ASP A 218 -5.91 47.39 2.52
N GLU A 219 -4.67 47.45 2.07
CA GLU A 219 -3.47 47.43 2.89
C GLU A 219 -3.27 48.71 3.71
N ILE A 220 -3.90 49.81 3.29
CA ILE A 220 -3.91 51.09 4.01
C ILE A 220 -4.88 51.01 5.19
N ALA A 221 -6.10 50.50 4.97
CA ALA A 221 -7.10 50.37 6.01
C ALA A 221 -6.65 49.41 7.13
N LEU A 222 -5.84 48.39 6.82
CA LEU A 222 -5.25 47.50 7.84
C LEU A 222 -4.42 48.26 8.87
N GLY A 223 -3.76 49.36 8.46
CA GLY A 223 -3.02 50.24 9.36
C GLY A 223 -3.90 51.00 10.37
N ASN A 224 -5.23 51.00 10.20
CA ASN A 224 -6.15 51.66 11.14
C ASN A 224 -6.45 50.81 12.38
N ILE A 225 -6.10 49.52 12.37
CA ILE A 225 -6.31 48.63 13.53
C ILE A 225 -5.13 48.78 14.51
N ILE A 226 -5.19 49.82 15.35
CA ILE A 226 -4.12 50.15 16.29
C ILE A 226 -3.94 49.15 17.45
N SER A 227 -4.93 48.27 17.70
CA SER A 227 -4.89 47.26 18.76
C SER A 227 -4.03 46.03 18.41
N VAL A 228 -3.62 45.89 17.14
CA VAL A 228 -2.94 44.69 16.65
C VAL A 228 -1.53 44.56 17.22
N HIS A 229 -1.24 43.37 17.76
CA HIS A 229 0.09 42.97 18.23
C HIS A 229 0.76 42.04 17.22
N PHE A 230 -0.03 41.17 16.59
CA PHE A 230 0.43 40.17 15.67
C PHE A 230 -0.36 40.23 14.38
N PHE A 231 0.34 40.25 13.26
CA PHE A 231 -0.26 40.48 11.98
C PHE A 231 0.31 39.55 10.91
N SER A 232 -0.53 38.90 10.12
CA SER A 232 -0.11 38.04 9.01
C SER A 232 -0.88 38.37 7.74
N VAL A 233 -0.12 38.56 6.67
CA VAL A 233 -0.59 38.69 5.28
C VAL A 233 0.10 37.67 4.38
N ALA A 234 0.57 36.56 4.95
CA ALA A 234 1.34 35.57 4.20
C ALA A 234 0.58 35.03 3.00
N GLY A 235 1.24 34.86 1.85
CA GLY A 235 0.64 34.40 0.60
C GLY A 235 -0.27 35.41 -0.07
N THR A 236 -0.41 36.63 0.47
CA THR A 236 -1.24 37.67 -0.14
C THR A 236 -0.54 38.26 -1.36
N SER A 237 -1.30 38.51 -2.42
CA SER A 237 -0.79 39.11 -3.66
C SER A 237 -1.16 40.60 -3.79
N ASN A 238 -0.61 41.30 -4.78
CA ASN A 238 -0.95 42.69 -5.12
C ASN A 238 -0.71 43.75 -4.03
N MET A 239 0.19 43.51 -3.08
CA MET A 239 0.45 44.44 -1.97
C MET A 239 1.37 45.59 -2.39
N LYS A 240 0.99 46.84 -2.08
CA LYS A 240 1.83 48.02 -2.34
C LYS A 240 2.83 48.27 -1.21
N TRP A 241 3.84 47.41 -1.08
CA TRP A 241 4.82 47.42 0.02
C TRP A 241 5.50 48.76 0.29
N GLY A 242 5.71 49.59 -0.74
CA GLY A 242 6.29 50.92 -0.59
C GLY A 242 5.48 51.82 0.34
N ALA A 243 4.16 51.92 0.13
CA ALA A 243 3.27 52.73 0.97
C ALA A 243 2.99 52.04 2.32
N VAL A 244 2.76 50.73 2.29
CA VAL A 244 2.43 49.92 3.46
C VAL A 244 3.50 49.97 4.53
N SER A 245 4.76 49.79 4.14
CA SER A 245 5.87 49.79 5.09
C SER A 245 6.05 51.11 5.82
N HIS A 246 5.61 52.25 5.25
CA HIS A 246 5.59 53.54 5.94
C HIS A 246 4.47 53.65 7.00
N LEU A 247 3.33 53.01 6.74
CA LEU A 247 2.19 53.00 7.66
C LEU A 247 2.45 52.03 8.81
N TRP A 248 2.79 50.78 8.49
CA TRP A 248 2.93 49.73 9.50
C TRP A 248 4.13 49.92 10.42
N GLN A 249 5.18 50.61 9.96
CA GLN A 249 6.30 51.00 10.83
C GLN A 249 5.84 51.84 12.04
N LYS A 250 4.75 52.61 11.89
CA LYS A 250 4.21 53.52 12.91
C LYS A 250 3.16 52.88 13.80
N LEU A 251 2.83 51.60 13.61
CA LEU A 251 1.83 50.93 14.45
C LEU A 251 2.34 50.81 15.90
N PRO A 252 1.56 51.28 16.89
CA PRO A 252 2.05 51.48 18.25
C PRO A 252 2.24 50.18 19.04
N ASN A 253 1.55 49.09 18.65
CA ASN A 253 1.56 47.83 19.38
C ASN A 253 2.06 46.64 18.55
N LEU A 254 2.48 46.84 17.30
CA LEU A 254 2.88 45.75 16.41
C LEU A 254 4.18 45.09 16.89
N ILE A 255 4.10 43.84 17.35
CA ILE A 255 5.21 43.03 17.85
C ILE A 255 5.71 42.05 16.78
N GLY A 256 4.80 41.36 16.11
CA GLY A 256 5.11 40.32 15.12
C GLY A 256 4.39 40.56 13.80
N LEU A 257 5.11 40.42 12.69
CA LEU A 257 4.59 40.57 11.34
C LEU A 257 5.00 39.39 10.47
N ASP A 258 4.05 38.80 9.76
CA ASP A 258 4.28 37.72 8.82
C ASP A 258 3.87 38.14 7.41
N VAL A 259 4.85 38.14 6.52
CA VAL A 259 4.78 38.50 5.10
C VAL A 259 5.31 37.37 4.24
N SER A 260 5.43 36.15 4.78
CA SER A 260 5.94 34.98 4.05
C SER A 260 5.14 34.71 2.77
N ARG A 261 5.77 34.19 1.72
CA ARG A 261 5.11 33.90 0.43
C ARG A 261 4.51 35.14 -0.26
N THR A 262 5.07 36.32 -0.03
CA THR A 262 4.72 37.57 -0.72
C THR A 262 5.90 38.11 -1.55
N ASP A 263 5.67 39.16 -2.33
CA ASP A 263 6.66 39.88 -3.13
C ASP A 263 7.36 41.03 -2.39
N ILE A 264 7.42 40.99 -1.05
CA ILE A 264 8.09 42.04 -0.28
C ILE A 264 9.60 42.12 -0.61
N GLY A 265 10.09 43.33 -0.88
CA GLY A 265 11.50 43.58 -1.17
C GLY A 265 12.36 44.04 0.03
N PRO A 266 13.70 44.01 -0.10
CA PRO A 266 14.67 44.37 0.95
C PRO A 266 14.49 45.77 1.56
N THR A 267 14.12 46.75 0.74
CA THR A 267 13.89 48.14 1.19
C THR A 267 12.71 48.25 2.15
N SER A 268 11.61 47.54 1.85
CA SER A 268 10.40 47.53 2.68
C SER A 268 10.64 46.76 3.97
N VAL A 269 11.35 45.63 3.90
CA VAL A 269 11.79 44.87 5.07
C VAL A 269 12.65 45.73 6.00
N SER A 270 13.65 46.43 5.47
CA SER A 270 14.52 47.34 6.23
C SER A 270 13.72 48.43 6.97
N ARG A 271 12.72 48.99 6.29
CA ARG A 271 11.85 50.02 6.87
C ARG A 271 10.99 49.48 8.01
N LEU A 272 10.40 48.30 7.84
CA LEU A 272 9.62 47.62 8.88
C LEU A 272 10.48 47.25 10.09
N LEU A 273 11.67 46.69 9.85
CA LEU A 273 12.65 46.39 10.89
C LEU A 273 13.21 47.65 11.57
N SER A 274 13.02 48.84 11.01
CA SER A 274 13.36 50.11 11.68
C SER A 274 12.27 50.62 12.64
N SER A 275 11.14 49.92 12.77
CA SER A 275 10.10 50.23 13.77
C SER A 275 10.64 50.10 15.21
N GLN A 276 10.07 50.80 16.20
CA GLN A 276 10.46 50.61 17.60
C GLN A 276 9.73 49.43 18.27
N THR A 277 8.58 49.04 17.74
CA THR A 277 7.65 48.07 18.35
C THR A 277 7.85 46.67 17.79
N LEU A 278 8.13 46.57 16.49
CA LEU A 278 8.30 45.29 15.79
C LEU A 278 9.55 44.54 16.26
N LYS A 279 9.34 43.34 16.83
CA LYS A 279 10.39 42.43 17.30
C LYS A 279 10.65 41.28 16.34
N VAL A 280 9.61 40.77 15.67
CA VAL A 280 9.70 39.58 14.81
C VAL A 280 9.10 39.84 13.44
N LEU A 281 9.83 39.50 12.39
CA LEU A 281 9.37 39.55 11.00
C LEU A 281 9.59 38.18 10.33
N CYS A 282 8.51 37.52 9.92
CA CYS A 282 8.55 36.30 9.13
C CYS A 282 8.40 36.63 7.64
N ALA A 283 9.39 36.27 6.83
CA ALA A 283 9.46 36.51 5.40
C ALA A 283 10.05 35.27 4.70
N LEU A 284 9.47 34.10 4.98
CA LEU A 284 9.88 32.85 4.35
C LEU A 284 9.32 32.77 2.93
N ASN A 285 10.17 32.35 1.99
CA ASN A 285 9.77 32.12 0.60
C ASN A 285 9.26 33.40 -0.06
N CYS A 286 10.04 34.48 0.07
CA CYS A 286 9.80 35.80 -0.49
C CYS A 286 10.84 36.06 -1.60
N PRO A 287 10.52 35.78 -2.88
CA PRO A 287 11.52 35.72 -3.95
C PRO A 287 12.37 37.00 -4.09
N ILE A 288 11.72 38.18 -4.05
CA ILE A 288 12.41 39.48 -4.21
C ILE A 288 13.38 39.76 -3.07
N LEU A 289 13.06 39.32 -1.85
CA LEU A 289 13.95 39.47 -0.70
C LEU A 289 15.11 38.47 -0.76
N GLU A 290 14.83 37.25 -1.19
CA GLU A 290 15.76 36.11 -1.11
C GLU A 290 16.76 36.06 -2.27
N GLU A 291 16.44 36.70 -3.40
CA GLU A 291 17.37 36.90 -4.51
C GLU A 291 18.43 37.99 -4.23
N ASP A 292 18.18 38.92 -3.29
CA ASP A 292 19.11 40.00 -2.95
C ASP A 292 20.22 39.52 -1.99
N THR A 293 21.33 39.05 -2.58
CA THR A 293 22.52 38.61 -1.85
C THR A 293 23.21 39.69 -0.99
N SER A 294 22.89 40.97 -1.18
CA SER A 294 23.50 42.08 -0.44
C SER A 294 22.77 42.39 0.89
N PHE A 295 21.56 41.87 1.05
CA PHE A 295 20.75 42.13 2.23
C PHE A 295 21.25 41.33 3.44
N SER A 296 21.43 41.99 4.58
CA SER A 296 21.86 41.35 5.83
C SER A 296 21.06 41.86 7.02
N SER A 297 20.51 40.92 7.80
CA SER A 297 19.74 41.19 9.02
C SER A 297 20.62 41.60 10.20
N SER A 298 21.93 41.38 10.14
CA SER A 298 22.89 41.63 11.23
C SER A 298 22.90 43.07 11.76
N LYS A 299 22.39 44.02 10.96
CA LYS A 299 22.31 45.45 11.32
C LYS A 299 21.20 45.76 12.34
N TYR A 300 20.22 44.87 12.51
CA TYR A 300 19.05 45.10 13.35
C TYR A 300 19.15 44.33 14.68
N LYS A 301 19.88 44.90 15.66
CA LYS A 301 20.04 44.28 16.98
C LYS A 301 18.69 44.10 17.70
N ASN A 302 18.51 42.99 18.39
CA ASN A 302 17.30 42.61 19.16
C ASN A 302 16.03 42.42 18.31
N LYS A 303 16.18 42.14 17.01
CA LYS A 303 15.07 41.81 16.10
C LYS A 303 15.31 40.50 15.40
N LEU A 304 14.25 39.71 15.29
CA LEU A 304 14.25 38.42 14.62
C LEU A 304 13.71 38.57 13.21
N LEU A 305 14.51 38.19 12.21
CA LEU A 305 14.06 37.98 10.84
C LEU A 305 14.07 36.49 10.55
N VAL A 306 12.95 35.95 10.09
CA VAL A 306 12.85 34.55 9.66
C VAL A 306 12.70 34.51 8.14
N SER A 307 13.75 34.10 7.42
CA SER A 307 13.77 33.91 5.97
C SER A 307 14.57 32.64 5.58
N LEU A 308 14.52 32.22 4.31
CA LEU A 308 15.21 30.99 3.88
C LEU A 308 16.74 31.04 4.01
N PHE A 309 17.33 32.23 3.95
CA PHE A 309 18.78 32.43 4.09
C PHE A 309 19.25 32.68 5.53
N THR A 310 18.32 32.76 6.49
CA THR A 310 18.64 32.90 7.93
C THR A 310 18.82 31.53 8.59
N ASP A 311 19.54 31.50 9.73
CA ASP A 311 19.64 30.32 10.59
C ASP A 311 18.55 30.43 11.65
N ILE A 312 17.38 29.84 11.35
CA ILE A 312 16.16 30.05 12.10
C ILE A 312 16.34 29.61 13.56
N PHE A 313 17.06 28.51 13.79
CA PHE A 313 17.30 28.00 15.14
C PHE A 313 18.21 28.92 15.95
N ARG A 314 19.31 29.40 15.35
CA ARG A 314 20.21 30.34 16.03
C ARG A 314 19.50 31.66 16.33
N ASP A 315 18.75 32.17 15.36
CA ASP A 315 18.10 33.47 15.50
C ASP A 315 16.93 33.39 16.50
N LEU A 316 16.18 32.29 16.55
CA LEU A 316 15.21 32.02 17.62
C LEU A 316 15.89 31.89 18.98
N ALA A 317 17.03 31.20 19.07
CA ALA A 317 17.78 31.05 20.31
C ALA A 317 18.22 32.42 20.88
N SER A 318 18.50 33.40 20.01
CA SER A 318 18.88 34.76 20.43
C SER A 318 17.79 35.54 21.18
N LEU A 319 16.53 35.07 21.13
CA LEU A 319 15.45 35.62 21.96
C LEU A 319 15.62 35.28 23.46
N PHE A 320 16.45 34.28 23.78
CA PHE A 320 16.71 33.81 25.13
C PHE A 320 18.17 34.17 25.51
N PHE A 321 18.37 34.98 26.56
CA PHE A 321 19.68 35.51 26.99
C PHE A 321 20.68 34.47 27.56
N ASP A 322 20.55 33.18 27.21
CA ASP A 322 21.38 32.11 27.76
C ASP A 322 22.14 31.38 26.64
N ASP A 323 23.41 31.72 26.47
CA ASP A 323 24.38 31.15 25.50
C ASP A 323 24.64 29.64 25.69
N THR A 324 23.91 28.98 26.60
CA THR A 324 24.04 27.55 26.94
C THR A 324 23.18 26.63 26.08
N VAL A 325 22.21 27.15 25.31
CA VAL A 325 21.33 26.33 24.45
C VAL A 325 22.02 26.02 23.11
N LYS A 326 22.79 24.93 23.09
CA LYS A 326 23.36 24.38 21.85
C LYS A 326 22.26 23.74 20.99
N GLY A 327 21.72 24.57 20.10
CA GLY A 327 21.20 24.28 18.76
C GLY A 327 20.58 22.92 18.48
N LYS A 328 19.23 22.89 18.41
CA LYS A 328 18.38 22.17 17.43
C LYS A 328 16.89 22.14 17.83
N ASN A 329 16.54 22.39 19.11
CA ASN A 329 15.16 22.25 19.61
C ASN A 329 14.68 23.43 20.48
N VAL A 330 14.81 24.65 19.95
CA VAL A 330 14.52 25.90 20.66
C VAL A 330 13.09 25.96 21.25
N PHE A 331 12.09 25.45 20.53
CA PHE A 331 10.70 25.40 21.03
C PHE A 331 10.52 24.45 22.22
N LEU A 332 11.23 23.31 22.21
CA LEU A 332 11.19 22.36 23.32
C LEU A 332 11.86 22.92 24.57
N ASP A 333 13.01 23.56 24.39
CA ASP A 333 13.78 24.17 25.48
C ASP A 333 12.98 25.30 26.13
N TRP A 334 12.29 26.11 25.31
CA TRP A 334 11.31 27.10 25.80
C TRP A 334 10.17 26.45 26.58
N ASN A 335 9.57 25.38 26.06
CA ASN A 335 8.48 24.67 26.74
C ASN A 335 8.92 24.11 28.11
N LYS A 336 10.19 23.76 28.28
CA LYS A 336 10.76 23.28 29.57
C LYS A 336 11.22 24.41 30.51
N SER A 337 11.32 25.65 30.04
CA SER A 337 11.76 26.78 30.84
C SER A 337 10.79 27.10 31.98
N LYS A 338 11.33 27.32 33.19
CA LYS A 338 10.57 27.61 34.41
C LYS A 338 10.21 29.09 34.58
N ASN A 339 10.94 30.00 33.93
CA ASN A 339 10.71 31.45 33.97
C ASN A 339 10.19 31.91 32.61
N ARG A 340 8.88 31.87 32.41
CA ARG A 340 8.25 32.34 31.18
C ARG A 340 7.87 33.81 31.30
N ASP A 341 8.56 34.66 30.53
CA ASP A 341 8.08 36.02 30.26
C ASP A 341 6.80 35.91 29.40
N LYS A 342 5.71 36.50 29.90
CA LYS A 342 4.40 36.48 29.22
C LYS A 342 4.46 37.08 27.82
N ASN A 343 5.26 38.13 27.60
CA ASN A 343 5.41 38.74 26.28
C ASN A 343 6.13 37.80 25.30
N LEU A 344 7.14 37.08 25.80
CA LEU A 344 7.87 36.10 25.00
C LEU A 344 7.01 34.88 24.71
N GLU A 345 6.16 34.46 25.65
CA GLU A 345 5.19 33.37 25.47
C GLU A 345 4.20 33.67 24.34
N GLU A 346 3.66 34.90 24.28
CA GLU A 346 2.78 35.34 23.19
C GLU A 346 3.50 35.31 21.83
N ILE A 347 4.75 35.79 21.77
CA ILE A 347 5.58 35.75 20.54
C ILE A 347 5.83 34.30 20.09
N MET A 348 6.23 33.42 21.00
CA MET A 348 6.53 32.03 20.67
C MET A 348 5.28 31.27 20.23
N THR A 349 4.16 31.47 20.91
CA THR A 349 2.86 30.88 20.54
C THR A 349 2.44 31.32 19.14
N TRP A 350 2.62 32.61 18.83
CA TRP A 350 2.33 33.13 17.49
C TRP A 350 3.28 32.57 16.42
N LEU A 351 4.59 32.52 16.71
CA LEU A 351 5.61 31.97 15.80
C LEU A 351 5.35 30.51 15.46
N GLU A 352 5.07 29.65 16.45
CA GLU A 352 4.73 28.25 16.22
C GLU A 352 3.55 28.10 15.25
N TRP A 353 2.53 28.94 15.42
CA TRP A 353 1.34 28.92 14.58
C TRP A 353 1.63 29.37 13.13
N ILE A 354 2.40 30.45 12.96
CA ILE A 354 2.75 30.99 11.64
C ILE A 354 3.69 30.05 10.90
N LEU A 355 4.73 29.55 11.56
CA LEU A 355 5.70 28.66 10.95
C LEU A 355 5.06 27.34 10.53
N SER A 356 4.21 26.73 11.37
CA SER A 356 3.49 25.52 10.98
C SER A 356 2.55 25.75 9.78
N HIS A 357 1.89 26.91 9.69
CA HIS A 357 1.08 27.26 8.52
C HIS A 357 1.95 27.40 7.27
N THR A 358 2.96 28.27 7.32
CA THR A 358 3.79 28.61 6.17
C THR A 358 4.56 27.40 5.65
N LEU A 359 5.11 26.57 6.54
CA LEU A 359 5.80 25.35 6.13
C LEU A 359 4.88 24.33 5.48
N LEU A 360 3.67 24.11 6.03
CA LEU A 360 2.68 23.23 5.40
C LEU A 360 2.36 23.70 3.97
N ARG A 361 2.11 25.00 3.80
CA ARG A 361 1.79 25.55 2.48
C ARG A 361 2.98 25.51 1.52
N SER A 362 4.19 25.73 2.02
CA SER A 362 5.41 25.57 1.21
C SER A 362 5.61 24.10 0.79
N ALA A 363 5.28 23.14 1.66
CA ALA A 363 5.33 21.71 1.34
C ALA A 363 4.32 21.31 0.25
N GLU A 364 3.11 21.90 0.25
CA GLU A 364 2.07 21.65 -0.75
C GLU A 364 2.38 22.23 -2.14
N SER A 365 3.26 23.24 -2.24
CA SER A 365 3.42 24.05 -3.44
C SER A 365 4.53 23.61 -4.42
N THR A 366 5.23 22.50 -4.13
CA THR A 366 6.30 21.89 -4.95
C THR A 366 7.17 22.88 -5.73
N GLN A 367 7.68 23.92 -5.07
CA GLN A 367 8.49 24.95 -5.72
C GLN A 367 9.95 24.50 -5.88
N GLN A 368 10.49 24.64 -7.10
CA GLN A 368 11.90 24.37 -7.42
C GLN A 368 12.81 25.32 -6.61
N GLY A 369 13.86 24.77 -5.97
CA GLY A 369 14.87 25.55 -5.24
C GLY A 369 14.83 25.48 -3.71
N LEU A 370 13.77 24.93 -3.11
CA LEU A 370 13.64 24.76 -1.64
C LEU A 370 14.30 23.49 -1.07
N GLU A 371 14.85 22.62 -1.92
CA GLU A 371 15.41 21.32 -1.52
C GLU A 371 16.48 21.44 -0.43
N ASN A 372 17.43 22.36 -0.63
CA ASN A 372 18.49 22.62 0.34
C ASN A 372 17.94 23.13 1.68
N TYR A 373 16.89 23.94 1.66
CA TYR A 373 16.25 24.44 2.88
C TYR A 373 15.57 23.30 3.64
N TRP A 374 14.79 22.46 2.96
CA TRP A 374 14.08 21.34 3.58
C TRP A 374 15.02 20.35 4.26
N ILE A 375 16.12 20.00 3.59
CA ILE A 375 17.12 19.07 4.12
C ILE A 375 17.90 19.68 5.29
N LYS A 376 18.23 20.98 5.26
CA LYS A 376 19.07 21.62 6.29
C LYS A 376 18.30 22.11 7.51
N GLN A 377 17.11 22.67 7.32
CA GLN A 377 16.37 23.37 8.38
C GLN A 377 14.88 23.01 8.42
N GLY A 378 14.21 22.89 7.27
CA GLY A 378 12.75 22.74 7.21
C GLY A 378 12.21 21.48 7.89
N GLY A 379 12.82 20.31 7.63
CA GLY A 379 12.42 19.05 8.29
C GLY A 379 12.63 19.10 9.80
N ALA A 380 13.77 19.61 10.26
CA ALA A 380 14.05 19.79 11.69
C ALA A 380 13.07 20.78 12.34
N LEU A 381 12.67 21.83 11.63
CA LEU A 381 11.72 22.82 12.13
C LEU A 381 10.32 22.20 12.30
N LEU A 382 9.87 21.39 11.34
CA LEU A 382 8.62 20.61 11.47
C LEU A 382 8.67 19.67 12.67
N LEU A 383 9.77 18.92 12.85
CA LEU A 383 9.97 18.05 14.02
C LEU A 383 9.94 18.81 15.35
N SER A 384 10.47 20.04 15.38
CA SER A 384 10.40 20.90 16.56
C SER A 384 8.97 21.37 16.84
N LEU A 385 8.23 21.76 15.81
CA LEU A 385 6.82 22.21 15.91
C LEU A 385 5.86 21.09 16.32
N MET A 386 6.16 19.84 15.98
CA MET A 386 5.40 18.66 16.44
C MET A 386 5.45 18.48 17.98
N GLN A 387 6.41 19.12 18.64
CA GLN A 387 6.55 19.14 20.10
C GLN A 387 5.89 20.38 20.75
N SER A 388 5.15 21.19 19.98
CA SER A 388 4.40 22.34 20.48
C SER A 388 3.30 21.93 21.47
N SER A 389 2.98 22.85 22.39
CA SER A 389 1.81 22.73 23.27
C SER A 389 0.48 22.96 22.54
N GLN A 390 0.50 23.57 21.36
CA GLN A 390 -0.66 23.89 20.55
C GLN A 390 -1.03 22.73 19.63
N GLU A 391 -2.22 22.18 19.82
CA GLU A 391 -2.67 20.99 19.08
C GLU A 391 -2.71 21.21 17.56
N GLU A 392 -3.21 22.36 17.11
CA GLU A 392 -3.29 22.72 15.69
C GLU A 392 -1.90 22.87 15.04
N VAL A 393 -0.88 23.20 15.84
CA VAL A 393 0.52 23.29 15.37
C VAL A 393 1.09 21.88 15.20
N GLN A 394 0.88 20.99 16.17
CA GLN A 394 1.35 19.61 16.08
C GLN A 394 0.78 18.89 14.85
N GLU A 395 -0.52 19.05 14.62
CA GLU A 395 -1.20 18.44 13.48
C GLU A 395 -0.71 19.00 12.15
N ARG A 396 -0.67 20.33 11.98
CA ARG A 396 -0.14 20.95 10.74
C ARG A 396 1.33 20.59 10.50
N ALA A 397 2.13 20.48 11.55
CA ALA A 397 3.52 20.07 11.43
C ALA A 397 3.64 18.61 11.00
N ALA A 398 2.83 17.70 11.57
CA ALA A 398 2.76 16.31 11.14
C ALA A 398 2.26 16.16 9.70
N THR A 399 1.21 16.91 9.31
CA THR A 399 0.72 16.95 7.92
C THR A 399 1.80 17.50 6.99
N GLY A 400 2.46 18.61 7.35
CA GLY A 400 3.53 19.19 6.55
C GLY A 400 4.69 18.20 6.35
N LEU A 401 5.00 17.42 7.39
CA LEU A 401 6.01 16.37 7.35
C LEU A 401 5.57 15.16 6.49
N ALA A 402 4.29 14.80 6.51
CA ALA A 402 3.74 13.77 5.63
C ALA A 402 3.72 14.19 4.15
N THR A 403 3.44 15.47 3.88
CA THR A 403 3.31 16.02 2.53
C THR A 403 4.67 16.28 1.88
N PHE A 404 5.63 16.89 2.60
CA PHE A 404 6.87 17.35 1.94
C PHE A 404 7.80 16.22 1.46
N VAL A 405 7.66 15.00 2.00
CA VAL A 405 8.43 13.84 1.53
C VAL A 405 7.90 13.27 0.22
N VAL A 406 6.65 13.54 -0.12
CA VAL A 406 6.01 13.07 -1.36
C VAL A 406 6.40 14.02 -2.50
N ILE A 407 6.96 13.46 -3.57
CA ILE A 407 7.31 14.20 -4.79
C ILE A 407 6.13 14.18 -5.76
N ASP A 408 5.47 13.03 -5.88
CA ASP A 408 4.39 12.81 -6.82
C ASP A 408 3.30 11.96 -6.16
N ASP A 409 2.12 12.55 -5.99
CA ASP A 409 0.94 11.91 -5.41
C ASP A 409 0.41 10.77 -6.31
N GLU A 410 0.59 10.86 -7.64
CA GLU A 410 0.10 9.84 -8.58
C GLU A 410 0.96 8.58 -8.54
N ASN A 411 2.28 8.74 -8.44
CA ASN A 411 3.23 7.64 -8.42
C ASN A 411 3.66 7.20 -7.01
N ALA A 412 3.08 7.81 -5.96
CA ALA A 412 3.47 7.62 -4.56
C ALA A 412 4.99 7.71 -4.33
N SER A 413 5.69 8.52 -5.12
CA SER A 413 7.15 8.61 -5.08
C SER A 413 7.58 9.56 -3.98
N ILE A 414 8.65 9.20 -3.28
CA ILE A 414 9.18 10.00 -2.17
C ILE A 414 10.63 10.45 -2.41
N ASP A 415 10.98 11.60 -1.86
CA ASP A 415 12.34 12.09 -1.82
C ASP A 415 13.12 11.38 -0.71
N SER A 416 14.04 10.50 -1.11
CA SER A 416 14.85 9.74 -0.16
C SER A 416 15.73 10.62 0.72
N GLY A 417 16.22 11.76 0.21
CA GLY A 417 17.02 12.70 0.99
C GLY A 417 16.21 13.40 2.07
N ARG A 418 14.95 13.78 1.76
CA ARG A 418 14.02 14.35 2.74
C ARG A 418 13.58 13.32 3.77
N ALA A 419 13.26 12.09 3.34
CA ALA A 419 12.87 11.01 4.24
C ALA A 419 13.99 10.67 5.23
N GLU A 420 15.24 10.56 4.76
CA GLU A 420 16.39 10.32 5.64
C GLU A 420 16.70 11.53 6.54
N ALA A 421 16.43 12.76 6.09
CA ALA A 421 16.59 13.95 6.94
C ALA A 421 15.63 13.94 8.14
N VAL A 422 14.40 13.45 7.97
CA VAL A 422 13.45 13.25 9.09
C VAL A 422 13.93 12.17 10.05
N MET A 423 14.51 11.10 9.51
CA MET A 423 15.01 9.99 10.32
C MET A 423 16.16 10.42 11.24
N ARG A 424 16.96 11.41 10.82
CA ARG A 424 18.03 11.99 11.63
C ARG A 424 17.45 12.68 12.88
N ASP A 425 18.23 12.67 13.96
CA ASP A 425 17.88 13.31 15.25
C ASP A 425 16.63 12.77 15.96
N GLY A 426 16.20 11.54 15.66
CA GLY A 426 15.13 10.84 16.41
C GLY A 426 13.70 11.18 15.98
N GLY A 427 13.51 11.70 14.76
CA GLY A 427 12.19 12.04 14.23
C GLY A 427 11.21 10.87 14.14
N ILE A 428 11.71 9.66 13.85
CA ILE A 428 10.88 8.44 13.82
C ILE A 428 10.27 8.16 15.20
N ARG A 429 11.07 8.17 16.24
CA ARG A 429 10.60 7.96 17.62
C ARG A 429 9.56 9.00 18.04
N LEU A 430 9.77 10.27 17.66
CA LEU A 430 8.79 11.34 17.92
C LEU A 430 7.46 11.06 17.21
N LEU A 431 7.49 10.68 15.94
CA LEU A 431 6.30 10.31 15.17
C LEU A 431 5.56 9.12 15.81
N LEU A 432 6.30 8.09 16.22
CA LEU A 432 5.74 6.91 16.90
C LEU A 432 5.10 7.25 18.24
N ASP A 433 5.66 8.18 19.00
CA ASP A 433 5.07 8.65 20.26
C ASP A 433 3.80 9.48 20.02
N LEU A 434 3.75 10.29 18.96
CA LEU A 434 2.55 11.03 18.57
C LEU A 434 1.47 10.10 17.99
N ALA A 435 1.85 9.02 17.32
CA ALA A 435 0.92 8.00 16.85
C ALA A 435 0.22 7.25 18.02
N LYS A 436 0.84 7.21 19.21
CA LYS A 436 0.20 6.68 20.44
C LYS A 436 -0.75 7.68 21.11
N SER A 437 -0.85 8.91 20.60
CA SER A 437 -1.74 9.92 21.15
C SER A 437 -3.20 9.46 21.13
N TRP A 438 -3.96 9.82 22.16
CA TRP A 438 -5.41 9.61 22.20
C TRP A 438 -6.17 10.60 21.29
N ARG A 439 -5.48 11.61 20.76
CA ARG A 439 -6.05 12.60 19.84
C ARG A 439 -6.03 12.04 18.42
N GLU A 440 -7.19 11.69 17.90
CA GLU A 440 -7.34 11.00 16.60
C GLU A 440 -6.79 11.80 15.41
N GLY A 441 -6.93 13.14 15.42
CA GLY A 441 -6.37 14.01 14.37
C GLY A 441 -4.85 13.85 14.28
N LEU A 442 -4.17 14.17 15.38
CA LEU A 442 -2.72 14.01 15.50
C LEU A 442 -2.24 12.57 15.29
N GLN A 443 -2.97 11.58 15.82
CA GLN A 443 -2.66 10.17 15.64
C GLN A 443 -2.73 9.76 14.17
N SER A 444 -3.73 10.23 13.41
CA SER A 444 -3.86 9.96 11.99
C SER A 444 -2.75 10.61 11.17
N GLU A 445 -2.45 11.89 11.42
CA GLU A 445 -1.39 12.60 10.69
C GLU A 445 0.00 12.03 10.97
N ALA A 446 0.26 11.60 12.22
CA ALA A 446 1.49 10.91 12.58
C ALA A 446 1.61 9.55 11.89
N ALA A 447 0.54 8.74 11.88
CA ALA A 447 0.50 7.46 11.17
C ALA A 447 0.72 7.64 9.66
N LYS A 448 0.11 8.67 9.06
CA LYS A 448 0.29 9.02 7.64
C LYS A 448 1.74 9.38 7.33
N ALA A 449 2.36 10.22 8.14
CA ALA A 449 3.78 10.56 8.00
C ALA A 449 4.67 9.32 8.08
N ILE A 450 4.43 8.42 9.05
CA ILE A 450 5.16 7.15 9.18
C ILE A 450 4.97 6.29 7.93
N ALA A 451 3.73 6.17 7.43
CA ALA A 451 3.43 5.38 6.24
C ALA A 451 4.19 5.89 5.01
N ASN A 452 4.12 7.19 4.72
CA ASN A 452 4.81 7.81 3.58
C ASN A 452 6.32 7.65 3.68
N LEU A 453 6.90 7.87 4.87
CA LEU A 453 8.33 7.69 5.12
C LEU A 453 8.80 6.25 4.92
N SER A 454 7.96 5.27 5.26
CA SER A 454 8.28 3.83 5.20
C SER A 454 8.35 3.27 3.77
N VAL A 455 8.08 4.09 2.74
CA VAL A 455 8.40 3.73 1.34
C VAL A 455 9.92 3.62 1.15
N ASN A 456 10.72 4.36 1.92
CA ASN A 456 12.18 4.26 1.91
C ASN A 456 12.64 3.12 2.82
N ALA A 457 13.45 2.20 2.30
CA ALA A 457 13.89 1.00 3.02
C ALA A 457 14.69 1.30 4.31
N ASN A 458 15.53 2.35 4.33
CA ASN A 458 16.29 2.74 5.52
C ASN A 458 15.35 3.23 6.63
N VAL A 459 14.33 4.01 6.25
CA VAL A 459 13.35 4.51 7.20
C VAL A 459 12.40 3.41 7.67
N ALA A 460 11.96 2.52 6.77
CA ALA A 460 11.18 1.33 7.11
C ALA A 460 11.88 0.48 8.18
N LYS A 461 13.19 0.25 8.00
CA LYS A 461 14.02 -0.44 8.99
C LYS A 461 14.07 0.29 10.33
N ALA A 462 14.30 1.61 10.33
CA ALA A 462 14.31 2.41 11.56
C ALA A 462 12.93 2.39 12.28
N VAL A 463 11.83 2.45 11.52
CA VAL A 463 10.47 2.33 12.07
C VAL A 463 10.27 0.95 12.71
N ALA A 464 10.74 -0.12 12.09
CA ALA A 464 10.66 -1.47 12.65
C ALA A 464 11.50 -1.60 13.94
N GLU A 465 12.74 -1.12 13.94
CA GLU A 465 13.65 -1.16 15.10
C GLU A 465 13.13 -0.35 16.31
N ASP A 466 12.46 0.77 16.07
CA ASP A 466 11.85 1.60 17.12
C ASP A 466 10.47 1.08 17.61
N GLY A 467 10.06 -0.12 17.20
CA GLY A 467 8.80 -0.75 17.62
C GLY A 467 7.55 -0.23 16.89
N GLY A 468 7.73 0.37 15.71
CA GLY A 468 6.64 0.92 14.90
C GLY A 468 5.66 -0.12 14.38
N ILE A 469 6.09 -1.36 14.16
CA ILE A 469 5.23 -2.46 13.70
C ILE A 469 4.11 -2.73 14.72
N ASP A 470 4.43 -2.84 16.01
CA ASP A 470 3.43 -3.07 17.07
C ASP A 470 2.44 -1.91 17.19
N ILE A 471 2.94 -0.68 17.04
CA ILE A 471 2.13 0.52 17.09
C ILE A 471 1.15 0.53 15.92
N LEU A 472 1.62 0.35 14.68
CA LEU A 472 0.78 0.34 13.48
C LEU A 472 -0.22 -0.83 13.49
N ALA A 473 0.19 -2.02 13.92
CA ALA A 473 -0.72 -3.15 14.11
C ALA A 473 -1.80 -2.86 15.18
N GLY A 474 -1.45 -2.10 16.22
CA GLY A 474 -2.40 -1.57 17.19
C GLY A 474 -3.39 -0.57 16.59
N LEU A 475 -2.88 0.41 15.84
CA LEU A 475 -3.66 1.47 15.21
C LEU A 475 -4.58 0.96 14.09
N ALA A 476 -4.17 -0.08 13.36
CA ALA A 476 -5.01 -0.75 12.37
C ALA A 476 -6.32 -1.29 12.98
N ARG A 477 -6.36 -1.54 14.30
CA ARG A 477 -7.59 -1.98 14.99
C ARG A 477 -8.51 -0.82 15.39
N SER A 478 -8.13 0.43 15.11
CA SER A 478 -8.88 1.63 15.47
C SER A 478 -10.32 1.61 14.93
N MET A 479 -11.20 2.31 15.64
CA MET A 479 -12.57 2.58 15.20
C MET A 479 -12.66 3.85 14.35
N ASN A 480 -11.61 4.67 14.35
CA ASN A 480 -11.46 5.78 13.44
C ASN A 480 -10.94 5.26 12.10
N LYS A 481 -11.69 5.53 11.03
CA LYS A 481 -11.37 5.07 9.67
C LYS A 481 -10.02 5.59 9.19
N LEU A 482 -9.75 6.89 9.36
CA LEU A 482 -8.51 7.52 8.89
C LEU A 482 -7.28 6.94 9.60
N VAL A 483 -7.34 6.80 10.93
CA VAL A 483 -6.24 6.18 11.70
C VAL A 483 -5.97 4.75 11.23
N ALA A 484 -7.03 3.96 11.02
CA ALA A 484 -6.88 2.59 10.56
C ALA A 484 -6.36 2.50 9.12
N GLU A 485 -6.78 3.42 8.24
CA GLU A 485 -6.32 3.54 6.86
C GLU A 485 -4.82 3.80 6.79
N GLU A 486 -4.36 4.83 7.50
CA GLU A 486 -2.95 5.22 7.51
C GLU A 486 -2.07 4.15 8.16
N ALA A 487 -2.57 3.50 9.22
CA ALA A 487 -1.89 2.38 9.85
C ALA A 487 -1.75 1.17 8.91
N ALA A 488 -2.81 0.83 8.15
CA ALA A 488 -2.75 -0.22 7.14
C ALA A 488 -1.77 0.14 6.01
N GLY A 489 -1.69 1.42 5.63
CA GLY A 489 -0.72 1.92 4.66
C GLY A 489 0.72 1.77 5.13
N GLY A 490 0.99 2.10 6.40
CA GLY A 490 2.29 1.87 7.02
C GLY A 490 2.68 0.39 7.05
N LEU A 491 1.74 -0.49 7.41
CA LEU A 491 1.96 -1.94 7.37
C LEU A 491 2.19 -2.47 5.95
N TRP A 492 1.50 -1.92 4.94
CA TRP A 492 1.73 -2.26 3.55
C TRP A 492 3.17 -1.92 3.14
N ASN A 493 3.63 -0.71 3.39
CA ASN A 493 4.98 -0.29 3.03
C ASN A 493 6.05 -1.10 3.78
N LEU A 494 5.85 -1.37 5.08
CA LEU A 494 6.77 -2.21 5.87
C LEU A 494 6.81 -3.66 5.36
N SER A 495 5.67 -4.21 4.92
CA SER A 495 5.56 -5.61 4.45
C SER A 495 6.28 -5.90 3.13
N VAL A 496 6.76 -4.86 2.43
CA VAL A 496 7.64 -5.01 1.25
C VAL A 496 8.99 -5.62 1.65
N GLY A 497 9.51 -5.28 2.85
CA GLY A 497 10.76 -5.86 3.37
C GLY A 497 10.55 -7.26 3.92
N GLU A 498 11.31 -8.24 3.43
CA GLU A 498 11.21 -9.65 3.85
C GLU A 498 11.48 -9.83 5.35
N GLU A 499 12.40 -9.06 5.92
CA GLU A 499 12.75 -9.08 7.34
C GLU A 499 11.62 -8.62 8.25
N HIS A 500 10.66 -7.83 7.75
CA HIS A 500 9.57 -7.27 8.55
C HIS A 500 8.32 -8.15 8.57
N LYS A 501 8.12 -9.03 7.57
CA LYS A 501 6.88 -9.82 7.42
C LYS A 501 6.58 -10.68 8.66
N GLY A 502 7.60 -11.34 9.19
CA GLY A 502 7.50 -12.15 10.41
C GLY A 502 7.05 -11.32 11.61
N ALA A 503 7.68 -10.17 11.83
CA ALA A 503 7.37 -9.25 12.92
C ALA A 503 5.94 -8.68 12.80
N ILE A 504 5.50 -8.30 11.59
CA ILE A 504 4.12 -7.84 11.35
C ILE A 504 3.11 -8.92 11.75
N ALA A 505 3.40 -10.17 11.42
CA ALA A 505 2.52 -11.28 11.75
C ALA A 505 2.52 -11.60 13.26
N GLU A 506 3.65 -11.45 13.95
CA GLU A 506 3.77 -11.64 15.40
C GLU A 506 3.09 -10.53 16.21
N ALA A 507 3.15 -9.29 15.74
CA ALA A 507 2.44 -8.14 16.31
C ALA A 507 0.90 -8.22 16.15
N GLY A 508 0.39 -9.28 15.49
CA GLY A 508 -1.03 -9.44 15.21
C GLY A 508 -1.54 -8.59 14.03
N GLY A 509 -0.64 -8.03 13.21
CA GLY A 509 -0.97 -7.21 12.06
C GLY A 509 -1.84 -7.93 11.04
N VAL A 510 -1.55 -9.21 10.75
CA VAL A 510 -2.38 -10.04 9.83
C VAL A 510 -3.85 -10.04 10.25
N LYS A 511 -4.13 -10.32 11.53
CA LYS A 511 -5.51 -10.34 12.04
C LYS A 511 -6.16 -8.96 11.97
N ALA A 512 -5.42 -7.91 12.31
CA ALA A 512 -5.92 -6.54 12.24
C ALA A 512 -6.32 -6.15 10.81
N LEU A 513 -5.51 -6.52 9.80
CA LEU A 513 -5.77 -6.25 8.38
C LEU A 513 -7.00 -7.02 7.88
N VAL A 514 -7.15 -8.30 8.26
CA VAL A 514 -8.34 -9.10 7.93
C VAL A 514 -9.60 -8.52 8.59
N ASP A 515 -9.54 -8.16 9.87
CA ASP A 515 -10.66 -7.53 10.58
C ASP A 515 -11.06 -6.19 9.95
N LEU A 516 -10.11 -5.43 9.38
CA LEU A 516 -10.40 -4.19 8.67
C LEU A 516 -11.21 -4.41 7.40
N ILE A 517 -10.88 -5.43 6.61
CA ILE A 517 -11.63 -5.79 5.40
C ILE A 517 -13.09 -6.07 5.75
N PHE A 518 -13.34 -6.85 6.80
CA PHE A 518 -14.71 -7.12 7.24
C PHE A 518 -15.42 -5.88 7.80
N LYS A 519 -14.69 -5.02 8.52
CA LYS A 519 -15.26 -3.82 9.16
C LYS A 519 -15.73 -2.78 8.13
N TRP A 520 -14.99 -2.61 7.02
CA TRP A 520 -15.19 -1.50 6.08
C TRP A 520 -15.58 -1.94 4.65
N SER A 521 -16.13 -3.14 4.51
CA SER A 521 -16.44 -3.80 3.22
C SER A 521 -17.32 -3.03 2.22
N SER A 522 -18.01 -1.96 2.64
CA SER A 522 -18.96 -1.22 1.80
C SER A 522 -18.72 0.29 1.69
N ALA A 523 -17.73 0.85 2.40
CA ALA A 523 -17.49 2.30 2.43
C ALA A 523 -16.01 2.67 2.70
N GLY A 524 -15.10 1.77 2.31
CA GLY A 524 -13.73 1.72 2.82
C GLY A 524 -12.62 1.65 1.77
N ASP A 525 -12.87 2.04 0.52
CA ASP A 525 -11.99 1.72 -0.63
C ASP A 525 -10.49 1.87 -0.35
N GLY A 526 -10.04 3.03 0.14
CA GLY A 526 -8.63 3.26 0.50
C GLY A 526 -8.11 2.42 1.69
N VAL A 527 -8.96 2.02 2.63
CA VAL A 527 -8.63 1.07 3.71
C VAL A 527 -8.52 -0.35 3.15
N LEU A 528 -9.45 -0.74 2.29
CA LEU A 528 -9.53 -2.08 1.73
C LEU A 528 -8.33 -2.37 0.83
N GLU A 529 -7.95 -1.40 0.01
CA GLU A 529 -6.78 -1.51 -0.87
C GLU A 529 -5.49 -1.67 -0.06
N ARG A 530 -5.26 -0.79 0.93
CA ARG A 530 -4.08 -0.88 1.79
C ARG A 530 -4.02 -2.18 2.59
N ALA A 531 -5.16 -2.64 3.10
CA ALA A 531 -5.24 -3.89 3.83
C ALA A 531 -4.96 -5.10 2.93
N ALA A 532 -5.57 -5.15 1.74
CA ALA A 532 -5.34 -6.20 0.76
C ALA A 532 -3.89 -6.20 0.24
N GLY A 533 -3.31 -5.03 -0.03
CA GLY A 533 -1.93 -4.88 -0.50
C GLY A 533 -0.91 -5.37 0.54
N ALA A 534 -1.11 -5.04 1.82
CA ALA A 534 -0.29 -5.57 2.91
C ALA A 534 -0.44 -7.10 3.03
N LEU A 535 -1.66 -7.63 2.96
CA LEU A 535 -1.90 -9.08 3.01
C LEU A 535 -1.28 -9.81 1.82
N ALA A 536 -1.30 -9.21 0.62
CA ALA A 536 -0.68 -9.78 -0.56
C ALA A 536 0.84 -9.90 -0.40
N ASN A 537 1.50 -8.88 0.14
CA ASN A 537 2.94 -8.92 0.43
C ASN A 537 3.28 -9.97 1.50
N LEU A 538 2.47 -10.04 2.56
CA LEU A 538 2.63 -11.05 3.63
C LEU A 538 2.39 -12.47 3.09
N ALA A 539 1.44 -12.67 2.18
CA ALA A 539 1.14 -13.96 1.58
C ALA A 539 2.26 -14.49 0.67
N ALA A 540 3.17 -13.63 0.21
CA ALA A 540 4.33 -14.06 -0.58
C ALA A 540 5.33 -14.89 0.23
N ASP A 541 5.40 -14.69 1.56
CA ASP A 541 6.20 -15.54 2.46
C ASP A 541 5.41 -16.77 2.91
N ASP A 542 6.01 -17.96 2.85
CA ASP A 542 5.34 -19.24 3.14
C ASP A 542 4.76 -19.30 4.57
N LYS A 543 5.54 -18.88 5.58
CA LYS A 543 5.09 -18.89 6.99
C LYS A 543 3.95 -17.89 7.23
N CYS A 544 4.08 -16.69 6.68
CA CYS A 544 3.07 -15.65 6.80
C CYS A 544 1.80 -15.99 6.02
N SER A 545 1.90 -16.64 4.86
CA SER A 545 0.76 -17.12 4.07
C SER A 545 -0.16 -18.03 4.90
N THR A 546 0.43 -18.94 5.71
CA THR A 546 -0.34 -19.81 6.62
C THR A 546 -1.05 -18.99 7.71
N LYS A 547 -0.39 -17.97 8.27
CA LYS A 547 -1.02 -17.06 9.25
C LYS A 547 -2.17 -16.25 8.63
N VAL A 548 -2.03 -15.80 7.39
CA VAL A 548 -3.08 -15.11 6.63
C VAL A 548 -4.31 -16.00 6.46
N ALA A 549 -4.10 -17.25 6.01
CA ALA A 549 -5.19 -18.21 5.87
C ALA A 549 -5.89 -18.51 7.22
N MET A 550 -5.12 -18.79 8.27
CA MET A 550 -5.63 -19.06 9.62
C MET A 550 -6.44 -17.90 10.22
N ALA A 551 -6.11 -16.66 9.85
CA ALA A 551 -6.82 -15.47 10.31
C ALA A 551 -8.17 -15.25 9.59
N GLY A 552 -8.51 -16.08 8.59
CA GLY A 552 -9.69 -15.88 7.73
C GLY A 552 -9.43 -14.99 6.51
N GLY A 553 -8.15 -14.79 6.15
CA GLY A 553 -7.76 -13.93 5.03
C GLY A 553 -8.27 -14.42 3.68
N VAL A 554 -8.35 -15.73 3.44
CA VAL A 554 -8.91 -16.29 2.19
C VAL A 554 -10.34 -15.79 1.95
N HIS A 555 -11.23 -15.97 2.92
CA HIS A 555 -12.61 -15.51 2.84
C HIS A 555 -12.70 -13.99 2.66
N ALA A 556 -11.88 -13.21 3.39
CA ALA A 556 -11.85 -11.76 3.28
C ALA A 556 -11.45 -11.28 1.88
N LEU A 557 -10.42 -11.89 1.29
CA LEU A 557 -9.90 -11.53 -0.04
C LEU A 557 -10.87 -11.96 -1.15
N VAL A 558 -11.50 -13.13 -1.03
CA VAL A 558 -12.56 -13.57 -1.96
C VAL A 558 -13.75 -12.62 -1.91
N MET A 559 -14.18 -12.20 -0.72
CA MET A 559 -15.23 -11.19 -0.56
C MET A 559 -14.91 -9.87 -1.28
N LEU A 560 -13.64 -9.44 -1.26
CA LEU A 560 -13.20 -8.24 -1.99
C LEU A 560 -13.21 -8.46 -3.50
N ALA A 561 -12.67 -9.59 -3.97
CA ALA A 561 -12.67 -9.95 -5.39
C ALA A 561 -14.09 -10.02 -5.97
N CYS A 562 -15.06 -10.55 -5.20
CA CYS A 562 -16.47 -10.67 -5.61
C CYS A 562 -17.23 -9.34 -5.63
N ASN A 563 -17.06 -8.51 -4.60
CA ASN A 563 -18.00 -7.42 -4.32
C ASN A 563 -17.45 -6.02 -4.56
N CYS A 564 -16.12 -5.85 -4.55
CA CYS A 564 -15.53 -4.55 -4.76
C CYS A 564 -15.44 -4.25 -6.26
N LYS A 565 -15.64 -2.98 -6.64
CA LYS A 565 -15.50 -2.48 -8.03
C LYS A 565 -14.29 -1.58 -8.23
N VAL A 566 -13.52 -1.37 -7.18
CA VAL A 566 -12.33 -0.52 -7.21
C VAL A 566 -11.17 -1.35 -7.73
N GLU A 567 -10.56 -0.91 -8.83
CA GLU A 567 -9.45 -1.57 -9.52
C GLU A 567 -8.33 -1.96 -8.54
N GLY A 568 -7.80 -1.00 -7.78
CA GLY A 568 -6.70 -1.25 -6.84
C GLY A 568 -7.05 -2.34 -5.81
N VAL A 569 -8.27 -2.33 -5.27
CA VAL A 569 -8.73 -3.36 -4.32
C VAL A 569 -8.82 -4.73 -4.99
N GLN A 570 -9.37 -4.81 -6.20
CA GLN A 570 -9.49 -6.08 -6.95
C GLN A 570 -8.12 -6.64 -7.32
N GLU A 571 -7.20 -5.79 -7.77
CA GLU A 571 -5.82 -6.18 -8.09
C GLU A 571 -5.11 -6.74 -6.86
N GLN A 572 -5.12 -6.00 -5.74
CA GLN A 572 -4.46 -6.45 -4.51
C GLN A 572 -5.10 -7.73 -3.95
N ALA A 573 -6.43 -7.88 -4.06
CA ALA A 573 -7.12 -9.10 -3.64
C ALA A 573 -6.74 -10.31 -4.51
N ALA A 574 -6.73 -10.17 -5.84
CA ALA A 574 -6.31 -11.22 -6.75
C ALA A 574 -4.83 -11.59 -6.55
N ARG A 575 -3.96 -10.60 -6.35
CA ARG A 575 -2.53 -10.79 -6.04
C ARG A 575 -2.33 -11.57 -4.75
N ALA A 576 -3.08 -11.25 -3.70
CA ALA A 576 -3.03 -11.98 -2.45
C ALA A 576 -3.48 -13.44 -2.60
N LEU A 577 -4.56 -13.68 -3.35
CA LEU A 577 -5.03 -15.04 -3.65
C LEU A 577 -4.02 -15.83 -4.48
N ALA A 578 -3.36 -15.19 -5.46
CA ALA A 578 -2.29 -15.81 -6.23
C ALA A 578 -1.11 -16.23 -5.34
N ASN A 579 -0.67 -15.35 -4.44
CA ASN A 579 0.42 -15.62 -3.50
C ASN A 579 0.05 -16.73 -2.50
N LEU A 580 -1.19 -16.74 -1.99
CA LEU A 580 -1.69 -17.82 -1.13
C LEU A 580 -1.69 -19.17 -1.87
N ALA A 581 -2.01 -19.19 -3.17
CA ALA A 581 -2.03 -20.40 -3.97
C ALA A 581 -0.64 -20.89 -4.40
N ALA A 582 0.39 -20.03 -4.40
CA ALA A 582 1.73 -20.35 -4.87
C ALA A 582 2.46 -21.42 -4.04
N HIS A 583 2.08 -21.57 -2.76
CA HIS A 583 2.77 -22.45 -1.79
C HIS A 583 2.08 -23.80 -1.57
N GLY A 584 1.32 -24.30 -2.56
CA GLY A 584 0.48 -25.50 -2.44
C GLY A 584 1.21 -26.81 -2.09
N ASP A 585 2.52 -26.88 -2.31
CA ASP A 585 3.34 -28.03 -1.92
C ASP A 585 3.83 -27.96 -0.45
N SER A 586 3.86 -26.75 0.12
CA SER A 586 4.32 -26.48 1.49
C SER A 586 3.16 -26.42 2.49
N ASN A 587 1.98 -25.98 2.04
CA ASN A 587 0.82 -25.78 2.88
C ASN A 587 -0.51 -26.02 2.14
N SER A 588 -1.63 -26.03 2.88
CA SER A 588 -2.95 -26.31 2.33
C SER A 588 -3.67 -25.08 1.75
N ASN A 589 -2.99 -23.94 1.55
CA ASN A 589 -3.64 -22.70 1.15
C ASN A 589 -4.18 -22.76 -0.28
N ASN A 590 -3.49 -23.42 -1.21
CA ASN A 590 -3.96 -23.63 -2.57
C ASN A 590 -5.34 -24.32 -2.60
N ALA A 591 -5.47 -25.41 -1.83
CA ALA A 591 -6.74 -26.12 -1.67
C ALA A 591 -7.80 -25.26 -0.95
N ALA A 592 -7.39 -24.48 0.06
CA ALA A 592 -8.32 -23.60 0.79
C ALA A 592 -8.90 -22.50 -0.10
N VAL A 593 -8.07 -21.86 -0.95
CA VAL A 593 -8.53 -20.85 -1.91
C VAL A 593 -9.48 -21.46 -2.95
N GLY A 594 -9.12 -22.60 -3.53
CA GLY A 594 -9.98 -23.25 -4.55
C GLY A 594 -11.30 -23.82 -4.01
N GLN A 595 -11.40 -24.07 -2.71
CA GLN A 595 -12.63 -24.53 -2.05
C GLN A 595 -13.48 -23.40 -1.47
N GLU A 596 -12.95 -22.17 -1.40
CA GLU A 596 -13.69 -21.03 -0.90
C GLU A 596 -14.81 -20.65 -1.89
N ALA A 597 -16.03 -20.52 -1.37
CA ALA A 597 -17.20 -20.31 -2.20
C ALA A 597 -17.11 -19.00 -2.99
N GLY A 598 -17.28 -19.08 -4.32
CA GLY A 598 -17.22 -17.93 -5.22
C GLY A 598 -15.82 -17.49 -5.61
N ALA A 599 -14.76 -18.11 -5.08
CA ALA A 599 -13.38 -17.71 -5.36
C ALA A 599 -13.01 -17.90 -6.83
N LEU A 600 -13.31 -19.07 -7.38
CA LEU A 600 -12.97 -19.41 -8.77
C LEU A 600 -13.81 -18.60 -9.75
N GLU A 601 -15.11 -18.45 -9.50
CA GLU A 601 -16.01 -17.64 -10.31
C GLU A 601 -15.57 -16.16 -10.34
N ALA A 602 -15.15 -15.61 -9.19
CA ALA A 602 -14.64 -14.25 -9.12
C ALA A 602 -13.34 -14.10 -9.92
N LEU A 603 -12.36 -15.00 -9.74
CA LEU A 603 -11.10 -14.94 -10.48
C LEU A 603 -11.31 -15.08 -11.99
N VAL A 604 -12.22 -15.97 -12.43
CA VAL A 604 -12.61 -16.10 -13.84
C VAL A 604 -13.29 -14.84 -14.36
N GLN A 605 -14.13 -14.17 -13.58
CA GLN A 605 -14.71 -12.88 -13.99
C GLN A 605 -13.64 -11.78 -14.10
N LEU A 606 -12.67 -11.74 -13.18
CA LEU A 606 -11.62 -10.73 -13.15
C LEU A 606 -10.65 -10.82 -14.35
N THR A 607 -10.52 -11.98 -15.01
CA THR A 607 -9.76 -12.06 -16.28
C THR A 607 -10.39 -11.25 -17.41
N GLY A 608 -11.66 -10.87 -17.30
CA GLY A 608 -12.37 -9.96 -18.20
C GLY A 608 -12.36 -8.49 -17.79
N SER A 609 -11.62 -8.12 -16.73
CA SER A 609 -11.55 -6.73 -16.24
C SER A 609 -11.01 -5.77 -17.32
N PRO A 610 -11.47 -4.51 -17.40
CA PRO A 610 -10.86 -3.51 -18.29
C PRO A 610 -9.41 -3.19 -17.89
N HIS A 611 -9.02 -3.49 -16.66
CA HIS A 611 -7.73 -3.14 -16.06
C HIS A 611 -6.70 -4.26 -16.21
N GLU A 612 -5.52 -3.94 -16.74
CA GLU A 612 -4.49 -4.94 -17.04
C GLU A 612 -3.92 -5.63 -15.80
N GLY A 613 -3.62 -4.86 -14.75
CA GLY A 613 -3.11 -5.39 -13.48
C GLY A 613 -4.06 -6.41 -12.85
N VAL A 614 -5.37 -6.11 -12.85
CA VAL A 614 -6.40 -7.04 -12.36
C VAL A 614 -6.44 -8.34 -13.16
N ARG A 615 -6.42 -8.26 -14.50
CA ARG A 615 -6.41 -9.45 -15.37
C ARG A 615 -5.16 -10.30 -15.14
N GLN A 616 -4.02 -9.63 -14.96
CA GLN A 616 -2.73 -10.26 -14.73
C GLN A 616 -2.77 -11.09 -13.45
N GLU A 617 -3.11 -10.47 -12.32
CA GLU A 617 -3.12 -11.18 -11.03
C GLU A 617 -4.20 -12.26 -10.96
N ALA A 618 -5.35 -12.07 -11.61
CA ALA A 618 -6.39 -13.09 -11.72
C ALA A 618 -5.92 -14.32 -12.51
N ALA A 619 -5.29 -14.13 -13.67
CA ALA A 619 -4.72 -15.23 -14.45
C ALA A 619 -3.60 -15.95 -13.68
N GLY A 620 -2.76 -15.21 -12.96
CA GLY A 620 -1.72 -15.77 -12.08
C GLY A 620 -2.30 -16.63 -10.96
N ALA A 621 -3.38 -16.18 -10.32
CA ALA A 621 -4.07 -16.96 -9.30
C ALA A 621 -4.64 -18.27 -9.89
N LEU A 622 -5.30 -18.21 -11.06
CA LEU A 622 -5.83 -19.40 -11.73
C LEU A 622 -4.72 -20.37 -12.14
N TRP A 623 -3.57 -19.86 -12.60
CA TRP A 623 -2.40 -20.68 -12.89
C TRP A 623 -1.92 -21.42 -11.64
N ASN A 624 -1.69 -20.71 -10.54
CA ASN A 624 -1.25 -21.35 -9.28
C ASN A 624 -2.29 -22.36 -8.76
N LEU A 625 -3.58 -22.07 -8.85
CA LEU A 625 -4.64 -22.98 -8.42
C LEU A 625 -4.74 -24.24 -9.27
N SER A 626 -4.36 -24.18 -10.56
CA SER A 626 -4.42 -25.31 -11.48
C SER A 626 -3.44 -26.46 -11.17
N PHE A 627 -2.50 -26.26 -10.24
CA PHE A 627 -1.60 -27.31 -9.77
C PHE A 627 -2.33 -28.37 -8.88
N ASP A 628 -3.50 -28.07 -8.30
CA ASP A 628 -4.39 -29.06 -7.68
C ASP A 628 -5.42 -29.57 -8.70
N ASP A 629 -5.56 -30.88 -8.83
CA ASP A 629 -6.42 -31.51 -9.84
C ASP A 629 -7.92 -31.18 -9.64
N ARG A 630 -8.39 -31.06 -8.39
CA ARG A 630 -9.80 -30.70 -8.10
C ARG A 630 -10.06 -29.24 -8.44
N ASN A 631 -9.11 -28.37 -8.12
CA ASN A 631 -9.18 -26.95 -8.49
C ASN A 631 -9.20 -26.80 -10.01
N ARG A 632 -8.40 -27.57 -10.75
CA ARG A 632 -8.39 -27.56 -12.22
C ARG A 632 -9.77 -27.88 -12.83
N GLU A 633 -10.45 -28.89 -12.31
CA GLU A 633 -11.81 -29.25 -12.75
C GLU A 633 -12.83 -28.17 -12.36
N ALA A 634 -12.72 -27.62 -11.16
CA ALA A 634 -13.61 -26.57 -10.68
C ALA A 634 -13.43 -25.24 -11.47
N ILE A 635 -12.19 -24.87 -11.84
CA ILE A 635 -11.91 -23.72 -12.71
C ILE A 635 -12.58 -23.91 -14.07
N ALA A 636 -12.49 -25.10 -14.65
CA ALA A 636 -13.15 -25.40 -15.93
C ALA A 636 -14.69 -25.33 -15.80
N ALA A 637 -15.25 -25.87 -14.71
CA ALA A 637 -16.68 -25.81 -14.44
C ALA A 637 -17.20 -24.37 -14.23
N ALA A 638 -16.36 -23.45 -13.72
CA ALA A 638 -16.65 -22.03 -13.58
C ALA A 638 -16.51 -21.22 -14.90
N GLY A 639 -16.20 -21.87 -16.03
CA GLY A 639 -16.01 -21.20 -17.33
C GLY A 639 -14.59 -20.66 -17.56
N GLY A 640 -13.61 -21.08 -16.74
CA GLY A 640 -12.24 -20.56 -16.82
C GLY A 640 -11.52 -20.84 -18.14
N VAL A 641 -11.86 -21.94 -18.84
CA VAL A 641 -11.24 -22.24 -20.15
C VAL A 641 -11.60 -21.18 -21.19
N GLU A 642 -12.89 -20.86 -21.35
CA GLU A 642 -13.37 -19.84 -22.29
C GLU A 642 -12.80 -18.46 -21.95
N ALA A 643 -12.81 -18.10 -20.67
CA ALA A 643 -12.31 -16.81 -20.20
C ALA A 643 -10.80 -16.64 -20.44
N LEU A 644 -9.99 -17.68 -20.18
CA LEU A 644 -8.54 -17.63 -20.39
C LEU A 644 -8.16 -17.69 -21.87
N VAL A 645 -8.92 -18.41 -22.71
CA VAL A 645 -8.72 -18.36 -24.17
C VAL A 645 -9.03 -16.95 -24.71
N THR A 646 -10.12 -16.34 -24.25
CA THR A 646 -10.46 -14.95 -24.60
C THR A 646 -9.37 -13.97 -24.13
N LEU A 647 -8.83 -14.17 -22.93
CA LEU A 647 -7.71 -13.37 -22.42
C LEU A 647 -6.49 -13.51 -23.32
N ALA A 648 -6.09 -14.74 -23.66
CA ALA A 648 -4.94 -15.02 -24.53
C ALA A 648 -5.11 -14.40 -25.93
N GLN A 649 -6.33 -14.38 -26.47
CA GLN A 649 -6.65 -13.73 -27.75
C GLN A 649 -6.45 -12.20 -27.69
N SER A 650 -6.85 -11.57 -26.59
CA SER A 650 -6.82 -10.12 -26.43
C SER A 650 -5.47 -9.58 -25.93
N CYS A 651 -4.61 -10.40 -25.33
CA CYS A 651 -3.39 -9.95 -24.66
C CYS A 651 -2.12 -9.93 -25.54
N SER A 652 -2.22 -10.14 -26.86
CA SER A 652 -1.06 -10.20 -27.76
C SER A 652 -0.19 -8.93 -27.76
N ASN A 653 -0.79 -7.78 -27.42
CA ASN A 653 -0.11 -6.47 -27.32
C ASN A 653 -0.01 -5.96 -25.87
N ALA A 654 -0.38 -6.78 -24.88
CA ALA A 654 -0.30 -6.43 -23.46
C ALA A 654 1.14 -6.62 -22.91
N SER A 655 1.35 -6.33 -21.62
CA SER A 655 2.63 -6.59 -20.97
C SER A 655 3.02 -8.08 -21.02
N PRO A 656 4.33 -8.40 -21.06
CA PRO A 656 4.81 -9.77 -20.97
C PRO A 656 4.28 -10.52 -19.74
N GLY A 657 4.13 -9.83 -18.60
CA GLY A 657 3.61 -10.42 -17.37
C GLY A 657 2.15 -10.89 -17.47
N LEU A 658 1.29 -10.19 -18.22
CA LEU A 658 -0.06 -10.67 -18.50
C LEU A 658 -0.05 -11.84 -19.48
N GLN A 659 0.77 -11.76 -20.54
CA GLN A 659 0.89 -12.81 -21.54
C GLN A 659 1.35 -14.13 -20.95
N GLU A 660 2.40 -14.08 -20.12
CA GLU A 660 2.95 -15.21 -19.40
C GLU A 660 1.89 -15.84 -18.49
N ARG A 661 1.21 -15.07 -17.65
CA ARG A 661 0.20 -15.60 -16.73
C ARG A 661 -1.01 -16.20 -17.47
N ALA A 662 -1.42 -15.62 -18.59
CA ALA A 662 -2.50 -16.17 -19.42
C ALA A 662 -2.09 -17.52 -20.06
N ALA A 663 -0.90 -17.58 -20.66
CA ALA A 663 -0.35 -18.82 -21.23
C ALA A 663 -0.10 -19.88 -20.17
N GLY A 664 0.45 -19.48 -19.01
CA GLY A 664 0.70 -20.34 -17.86
C GLY A 664 -0.58 -20.93 -17.27
N ALA A 665 -1.65 -20.13 -17.14
CA ALA A 665 -2.95 -20.64 -16.70
C ALA A 665 -3.53 -21.68 -17.67
N LEU A 666 -3.45 -21.42 -18.99
CA LEU A 666 -3.85 -22.40 -20.01
C LEU A 666 -2.97 -23.66 -19.98
N TRP A 667 -1.67 -23.49 -19.75
CA TRP A 667 -0.73 -24.61 -19.59
C TRP A 667 -1.12 -25.48 -18.40
N GLY A 668 -1.35 -24.89 -17.24
CA GLY A 668 -1.76 -25.61 -16.04
C GLY A 668 -3.13 -26.32 -16.18
N LEU A 669 -4.08 -25.71 -16.89
CA LEU A 669 -5.37 -26.37 -17.21
C LEU A 669 -5.21 -27.51 -18.22
N SER A 670 -4.32 -27.37 -19.21
CA SER A 670 -4.14 -28.34 -20.31
C SER A 670 -3.57 -29.70 -19.90
N VAL A 671 -3.09 -29.84 -18.65
CA VAL A 671 -2.67 -31.12 -18.08
C VAL A 671 -3.84 -32.11 -17.98
N SER A 672 -5.07 -31.61 -17.80
CA SER A 672 -6.28 -32.45 -17.88
C SER A 672 -6.67 -32.69 -19.34
N GLU A 673 -6.93 -33.94 -19.71
CA GLU A 673 -7.35 -34.30 -21.07
C GLU A 673 -8.65 -33.57 -21.48
N ALA A 674 -9.64 -33.51 -20.59
CA ALA A 674 -10.90 -32.83 -20.86
C ALA A 674 -10.70 -31.33 -21.15
N ASN A 675 -9.84 -30.68 -20.35
CA ASN A 675 -9.53 -29.27 -20.52
C ASN A 675 -8.67 -29.02 -21.76
N SER A 676 -7.69 -29.89 -22.06
CA SER A 676 -6.90 -29.83 -23.28
C SER A 676 -7.79 -29.83 -24.52
N ILE A 677 -8.78 -30.73 -24.58
CA ILE A 677 -9.76 -30.78 -25.66
C ILE A 677 -10.61 -29.50 -25.71
N ALA A 678 -11.05 -29.00 -24.56
CA ALA A 678 -11.85 -27.77 -24.47
C ALA A 678 -11.06 -26.55 -24.97
N ILE A 679 -9.82 -26.34 -24.50
CA ILE A 679 -8.95 -25.24 -24.94
C ILE A 679 -8.79 -25.25 -26.47
N GLY A 680 -8.58 -26.44 -27.03
CA GLY A 680 -8.55 -26.62 -28.48
C GLY A 680 -9.84 -26.13 -29.13
N ARG A 681 -10.99 -26.67 -28.70
CA ARG A 681 -12.33 -26.37 -29.22
C ARG A 681 -12.68 -24.88 -29.18
N GLU A 682 -12.35 -24.19 -28.10
CA GLU A 682 -12.57 -22.75 -27.90
C GLU A 682 -11.61 -21.86 -28.73
N GLY A 683 -10.68 -22.46 -29.49
CA GLY A 683 -9.75 -21.71 -30.35
C GLY A 683 -8.54 -21.13 -29.60
N GLY A 684 -8.08 -21.79 -28.54
CA GLY A 684 -6.90 -21.39 -27.77
C GLY A 684 -5.55 -21.65 -28.46
N VAL A 685 -5.51 -22.49 -29.50
CA VAL A 685 -4.27 -22.86 -30.20
C VAL A 685 -3.60 -21.66 -30.86
N GLY A 686 -4.34 -20.87 -31.63
CA GLY A 686 -3.81 -19.72 -32.37
C GLY A 686 -3.17 -18.65 -31.47
N PRO A 687 -3.86 -18.19 -30.41
CA PRO A 687 -3.28 -17.29 -29.41
C PRO A 687 -1.99 -17.84 -28.81
N LEU A 688 -1.94 -19.12 -28.44
CA LEU A 688 -0.73 -19.74 -27.89
C LEU A 688 0.41 -19.79 -28.92
N ILE A 689 0.12 -19.99 -30.21
CA ILE A 689 1.13 -19.90 -31.28
C ILE A 689 1.68 -18.48 -31.41
N VAL A 690 0.84 -17.45 -31.26
CA VAL A 690 1.27 -16.04 -31.26
C VAL A 690 2.19 -15.77 -30.06
N LEU A 691 1.79 -16.19 -28.86
CA LEU A 691 2.59 -16.02 -27.63
C LEU A 691 3.91 -16.80 -27.69
N ALA A 692 3.93 -17.98 -28.31
CA ALA A 692 5.14 -18.76 -28.56
C ALA A 692 6.15 -18.07 -29.49
N ARG A 693 5.77 -16.97 -30.16
CA ARG A 693 6.68 -16.13 -30.97
C ARG A 693 7.13 -14.87 -30.24
N SER A 694 6.77 -14.70 -28.97
CA SER A 694 7.22 -13.57 -28.16
C SER A 694 8.73 -13.61 -27.96
N ASP A 695 9.34 -12.42 -27.95
CA ASP A 695 10.75 -12.24 -27.61
C ASP A 695 11.01 -12.41 -26.10
N ALA A 696 9.96 -12.35 -25.27
CA ALA A 696 10.06 -12.57 -23.83
C ALA A 696 10.17 -14.08 -23.52
N GLU A 697 11.22 -14.46 -22.79
CA GLU A 697 11.57 -15.85 -22.48
C GLU A 697 10.43 -16.57 -21.74
N ASP A 698 9.92 -15.99 -20.65
CA ASP A 698 8.88 -16.59 -19.82
C ASP A 698 7.55 -16.79 -20.59
N VAL A 699 7.23 -15.85 -21.49
CA VAL A 699 6.02 -15.90 -22.31
C VAL A 699 6.08 -17.05 -23.30
N HIS A 700 7.18 -17.17 -24.07
CA HIS A 700 7.26 -18.24 -25.05
C HIS A 700 7.48 -19.61 -24.41
N GLU A 701 8.04 -19.68 -23.19
CA GLU A 701 8.21 -20.91 -22.45
C GLU A 701 6.85 -21.46 -21.98
N THR A 702 6.06 -20.63 -21.31
CA THR A 702 4.70 -21.00 -20.86
C THR A 702 3.80 -21.37 -22.05
N ALA A 703 3.89 -20.63 -23.15
CA ALA A 703 3.16 -20.95 -24.38
C ALA A 703 3.61 -22.28 -25.02
N ALA A 704 4.91 -22.56 -25.05
CA ALA A 704 5.45 -23.84 -25.52
C ALA A 704 4.99 -25.01 -24.64
N GLY A 705 4.94 -24.81 -23.32
CA GLY A 705 4.41 -25.78 -22.36
C GLY A 705 2.94 -26.10 -22.62
N ALA A 706 2.10 -25.08 -22.83
CA ALA A 706 0.70 -25.28 -23.20
C ALA A 706 0.57 -26.04 -24.54
N LEU A 707 1.32 -25.64 -25.56
CA LEU A 707 1.30 -26.30 -26.87
C LEU A 707 1.78 -27.76 -26.81
N TRP A 708 2.74 -28.07 -25.94
CA TRP A 708 3.19 -29.44 -25.70
C TRP A 708 2.06 -30.31 -25.13
N ASN A 709 1.36 -29.85 -24.10
CA ASN A 709 0.23 -30.57 -23.52
C ASN A 709 -0.92 -30.71 -24.53
N LEU A 710 -1.21 -29.65 -25.29
CA LEU A 710 -2.26 -29.69 -26.33
C LEU A 710 -1.91 -30.66 -27.45
N ALA A 711 -0.65 -30.73 -27.88
CA ALA A 711 -0.17 -31.67 -28.89
C ALA A 711 -0.34 -33.15 -28.48
N PHE A 712 -0.61 -33.41 -27.19
CA PHE A 712 -0.94 -34.76 -26.75
C PHE A 712 -2.23 -35.27 -27.41
N ASN A 713 -3.23 -34.42 -27.60
CA ASN A 713 -4.47 -34.76 -28.27
C ASN A 713 -4.31 -34.67 -29.81
N PRO A 714 -4.61 -35.73 -30.60
CA PRO A 714 -4.43 -35.71 -32.05
C PRO A 714 -5.23 -34.62 -32.78
N GLY A 715 -6.43 -34.27 -32.29
CA GLY A 715 -7.26 -33.21 -32.87
C GLY A 715 -6.65 -31.82 -32.66
N ASN A 716 -6.13 -31.56 -31.47
CA ASN A 716 -5.38 -30.32 -31.18
C ASN A 716 -4.05 -30.28 -31.95
N ALA A 717 -3.35 -31.40 -32.04
CA ALA A 717 -2.12 -31.50 -32.83
C ALA A 717 -2.36 -31.14 -34.30
N LEU A 718 -3.49 -31.56 -34.90
CA LEU A 718 -3.89 -31.14 -36.24
C LEU A 718 -4.15 -29.62 -36.32
N ARG A 719 -4.88 -29.04 -35.36
CA ARG A 719 -5.08 -27.58 -35.27
C ARG A 719 -3.76 -26.82 -35.20
N ILE A 720 -2.80 -27.30 -34.41
CA ILE A 720 -1.45 -26.69 -34.32
C ILE A 720 -0.77 -26.69 -35.69
N VAL A 721 -0.94 -27.74 -36.50
CA VAL A 721 -0.40 -27.76 -37.88
C VAL A 721 -1.13 -26.75 -38.77
N GLU A 722 -2.47 -26.78 -38.77
CA GLU A 722 -3.32 -25.94 -39.63
C GLU A 722 -3.11 -24.43 -39.37
N GLU A 723 -2.87 -24.07 -38.11
CA GLU A 723 -2.65 -22.68 -37.67
C GLU A 723 -1.16 -22.26 -37.75
N GLY A 724 -0.30 -23.09 -38.34
CA GLY A 724 1.11 -22.75 -38.59
C GLY A 724 2.02 -22.83 -37.35
N GLY A 725 1.60 -23.57 -36.32
CA GLY A 725 2.35 -23.76 -35.07
C GLY A 725 3.63 -24.55 -35.22
N VAL A 726 3.75 -25.44 -36.22
CA VAL A 726 4.99 -26.19 -36.48
C VAL A 726 6.17 -25.25 -36.74
N SER A 727 5.95 -24.16 -37.49
CA SER A 727 7.01 -23.17 -37.77
C SER A 727 7.45 -22.46 -36.49
N ALA A 728 6.50 -22.09 -35.63
CA ALA A 728 6.79 -21.44 -34.35
C ALA A 728 7.56 -22.38 -33.40
N LEU A 729 7.12 -23.63 -33.25
CA LEU A 729 7.80 -24.62 -32.41
C LEU A 729 9.19 -24.98 -32.94
N VAL A 730 9.36 -25.07 -34.27
CA VAL A 730 10.68 -25.28 -34.89
C VAL A 730 11.61 -24.10 -34.62
N HIS A 731 11.10 -22.87 -34.72
CA HIS A 731 11.85 -21.67 -34.38
C HIS A 731 12.31 -21.73 -32.93
N LEU A 732 11.37 -21.92 -31.98
CA LEU A 732 11.70 -22.06 -30.55
C LEU A 732 12.74 -23.15 -30.30
N CYS A 733 12.54 -24.35 -30.81
CA CYS A 733 13.46 -25.49 -30.68
C CYS A 733 14.90 -25.17 -31.14
N SER A 734 15.05 -24.24 -32.09
CA SER A 734 16.34 -23.94 -32.74
C SER A 734 17.03 -22.72 -32.16
N SER A 735 16.28 -21.67 -31.87
CA SER A 735 16.82 -20.34 -31.59
C SER A 735 16.41 -19.74 -30.26
N SER A 736 15.53 -20.38 -29.47
CA SER A 736 15.22 -19.89 -28.13
C SER A 736 16.46 -19.94 -27.23
N VAL A 737 16.58 -18.94 -26.36
CA VAL A 737 17.60 -18.87 -25.31
C VAL A 737 17.27 -19.80 -24.14
N SER A 738 15.99 -20.07 -23.88
CA SER A 738 15.53 -20.99 -22.84
C SER A 738 15.73 -22.44 -23.32
N LYS A 739 16.58 -23.19 -22.62
CA LYS A 739 16.73 -24.64 -22.84
C LYS A 739 15.41 -25.37 -22.61
N MET A 740 14.58 -24.86 -21.70
CA MET A 740 13.30 -25.44 -21.34
C MET A 740 12.25 -25.23 -22.44
N ALA A 741 12.14 -24.02 -22.99
CA ALA A 741 11.27 -23.75 -24.14
C ALA A 741 11.68 -24.61 -25.36
N ARG A 742 12.99 -24.77 -25.61
CA ARG A 742 13.49 -25.67 -26.65
C ARG A 742 13.10 -27.11 -26.42
N PHE A 743 13.21 -27.58 -25.17
CA PHE A 743 12.84 -28.93 -24.76
C PHE A 743 11.34 -29.16 -24.98
N MET A 744 10.47 -28.31 -24.42
CA MET A 744 9.02 -28.39 -24.59
C MET A 744 8.61 -28.36 -26.07
N ALA A 745 9.22 -27.48 -26.88
CA ALA A 745 8.96 -27.41 -28.31
C ALA A 745 9.35 -28.71 -29.04
N ALA A 746 10.49 -29.31 -28.69
CA ALA A 746 10.90 -30.61 -29.23
C ALA A 746 9.92 -31.73 -28.83
N LEU A 747 9.43 -31.74 -27.59
CA LEU A 747 8.44 -32.71 -27.13
C LEU A 747 7.09 -32.54 -27.85
N ALA A 748 6.63 -31.30 -28.02
CA ALA A 748 5.41 -30.99 -28.78
C ALA A 748 5.51 -31.52 -30.22
N LEU A 749 6.60 -31.18 -30.93
CA LEU A 749 6.86 -31.66 -32.28
C LEU A 749 6.95 -33.19 -32.35
N ALA A 750 7.58 -33.83 -31.37
CA ALA A 750 7.68 -35.28 -31.31
C ALA A 750 6.30 -35.94 -31.13
N TYR A 751 5.44 -35.38 -30.27
CA TYR A 751 4.07 -35.86 -30.09
C TYR A 751 3.23 -35.67 -31.35
N MET A 752 3.34 -34.52 -32.03
CA MET A 752 2.61 -34.26 -33.27
C MET A 752 2.92 -35.30 -34.36
N PHE A 753 4.18 -35.69 -34.51
CA PHE A 753 4.64 -36.54 -35.62
C PHE A 753 4.96 -37.99 -35.23
N ASP A 754 4.40 -38.49 -34.12
CA ASP A 754 4.61 -39.87 -33.67
C ASP A 754 3.80 -40.94 -34.43
N GLY A 755 2.93 -40.52 -35.34
CA GLY A 755 2.13 -41.36 -36.23
C GLY A 755 0.62 -41.33 -35.97
N ARG A 756 0.17 -40.91 -34.77
CA ARG A 756 -1.27 -40.93 -34.44
C ARG A 756 -2.10 -39.84 -35.11
N MET A 757 -1.49 -38.70 -35.39
CA MET A 757 -2.15 -37.65 -36.18
C MET A 757 -2.51 -38.19 -37.58
N ASP A 758 -1.67 -39.07 -38.14
CA ASP A 758 -1.85 -39.63 -39.48
C ASP A 758 -3.06 -40.56 -39.54
N GLU A 759 -3.34 -41.30 -38.46
CA GLU A 759 -4.53 -42.15 -38.31
C GLU A 759 -5.83 -41.31 -38.32
N LEU A 760 -5.84 -40.17 -37.62
CA LEU A 760 -6.98 -39.25 -37.57
C LEU A 760 -7.18 -38.53 -38.91
N ALA A 761 -6.09 -38.04 -39.52
CA ALA A 761 -6.13 -37.39 -40.83
C ALA A 761 -6.64 -38.34 -41.92
N SER A 762 -6.32 -39.64 -41.82
CA SER A 762 -6.81 -40.69 -42.72
C SER A 762 -8.29 -41.00 -42.53
N CYS A 763 -8.81 -40.93 -41.30
CA CYS A 763 -10.24 -41.14 -41.01
C CYS A 763 -11.10 -39.99 -41.54
N ASN A 764 -10.65 -38.72 -41.40
CA ASN A 764 -11.40 -37.54 -41.88
C ASN A 764 -11.54 -37.49 -43.42
N LEU A 765 -10.63 -38.13 -44.17
CA LEU A 765 -10.75 -38.31 -45.62
C LEU A 765 -11.93 -39.22 -46.03
N SER A 766 -12.42 -40.05 -45.10
CA SER A 766 -13.52 -40.98 -45.34
C SER A 766 -14.91 -40.33 -45.17
N GLU A 767 -15.00 -39.20 -44.46
CA GLU A 767 -16.26 -38.50 -44.14
C GLU A 767 -16.53 -37.24 -44.99
N GLY A 768 -15.76 -37.01 -46.06
CA GLY A 768 -16.19 -36.17 -47.19
C GLY A 768 -16.16 -34.65 -47.03
N ASN A 769 -15.55 -34.08 -45.98
CA ASN A 769 -15.44 -32.62 -45.87
C ASN A 769 -14.18 -32.14 -45.11
N ALA A 770 -12.99 -32.13 -45.74
CA ALA A 770 -11.82 -31.38 -45.25
C ALA A 770 -10.77 -31.14 -46.36
N LYS A 771 -10.10 -29.98 -46.33
CA LYS A 771 -8.89 -29.68 -47.13
C LYS A 771 -7.78 -30.66 -46.71
N SER A 772 -7.12 -31.35 -47.65
CA SER A 772 -6.01 -32.25 -47.31
C SER A 772 -4.82 -31.46 -46.77
N VAL A 773 -4.50 -31.60 -45.47
CA VAL A 773 -3.32 -30.99 -44.87
C VAL A 773 -2.09 -31.84 -45.25
N ASN A 774 -1.14 -31.27 -46.00
CA ASN A 774 0.10 -31.96 -46.35
C ASN A 774 1.07 -31.95 -45.14
N LEU A 775 1.24 -33.10 -44.50
CA LEU A 775 2.05 -33.26 -43.29
C LEU A 775 3.54 -33.57 -43.57
N ASP A 776 3.93 -33.90 -44.81
CA ASP A 776 5.28 -34.37 -45.11
C ASP A 776 6.36 -33.30 -44.98
N GLY A 777 6.07 -32.08 -45.44
CA GLY A 777 6.97 -30.92 -45.30
C GLY A 777 7.19 -30.55 -43.83
N PRO A 778 6.12 -30.26 -43.06
CA PRO A 778 6.18 -29.99 -41.63
C PRO A 778 6.89 -31.10 -40.84
N ARG A 779 6.63 -32.38 -41.15
CA ARG A 779 7.27 -33.53 -40.48
C ARG A 779 8.78 -33.54 -40.68
N LYS A 780 9.26 -33.40 -41.92
CA LYS A 780 10.71 -33.38 -42.21
C LYS A 780 11.41 -32.24 -41.49
N LEU A 781 10.80 -31.06 -41.47
CA LEU A 781 11.33 -29.90 -40.77
C LEU A 781 11.39 -30.17 -39.25
N ALA A 782 10.29 -30.63 -38.65
CA ALA A 782 10.22 -30.95 -37.23
C ALA A 782 11.30 -31.96 -36.80
N LEU A 783 11.43 -33.08 -37.52
CA LEU A 783 12.42 -34.12 -37.20
C LEU A 783 13.86 -33.59 -37.29
N LYS A 784 14.20 -32.80 -38.32
CA LYS A 784 15.53 -32.20 -38.46
C LYS A 784 15.90 -31.33 -37.24
N HIS A 785 14.96 -30.54 -36.74
CA HIS A 785 15.21 -29.62 -35.64
C HIS A 785 15.19 -30.30 -34.27
N ILE A 786 14.34 -31.31 -34.06
CA ILE A 786 14.43 -32.21 -32.90
C ILE A 786 15.81 -32.86 -32.84
N GLU A 787 16.27 -33.41 -33.96
CA GLU A 787 17.58 -34.05 -34.07
C GLU A 787 18.68 -33.06 -33.68
N THR A 788 18.71 -31.89 -34.33
CA THR A 788 19.69 -30.83 -34.06
C THR A 788 19.72 -30.45 -32.58
N PHE A 789 18.55 -30.30 -31.94
CA PHE A 789 18.45 -29.97 -30.52
C PHE A 789 19.02 -31.06 -29.61
N VAL A 790 18.61 -32.32 -29.80
CA VAL A 790 19.08 -33.43 -28.96
C VAL A 790 20.59 -33.62 -29.10
N PHE A 791 21.14 -33.45 -30.30
CA PHE A 791 22.58 -33.55 -30.56
C PHE A 791 23.42 -32.46 -29.86
N MET A 792 22.81 -31.34 -29.43
CA MET A 792 23.54 -30.34 -28.62
C MET A 792 23.99 -30.88 -27.26
N PHE A 793 23.35 -31.95 -26.78
CA PHE A 793 23.67 -32.62 -25.52
C PHE A 793 24.57 -33.86 -25.73
N SER A 794 25.05 -34.07 -26.96
CA SER A 794 25.87 -35.21 -27.35
C SER A 794 27.34 -34.84 -27.41
N ASP A 795 28.01 -34.80 -26.24
CA ASP A 795 29.46 -34.63 -26.18
C ASP A 795 30.17 -35.89 -26.71
N GLN A 796 30.92 -35.76 -27.81
CA GLN A 796 31.55 -36.90 -28.48
C GLN A 796 32.48 -37.69 -27.55
N GLN A 797 33.19 -37.02 -26.65
CA GLN A 797 34.14 -37.67 -25.76
C GLN A 797 33.43 -38.46 -24.65
N ALA A 798 32.43 -37.86 -24.00
CA ALA A 798 31.63 -38.51 -22.97
C ALA A 798 30.81 -39.68 -23.52
N PHE A 799 30.22 -39.53 -24.72
CA PHE A 799 29.43 -40.60 -25.35
C PHE A 799 30.33 -41.74 -25.83
N ALA A 800 31.53 -41.48 -26.36
CA ALA A 800 32.50 -42.52 -26.69
C ALA A 800 32.96 -43.30 -25.44
N ALA A 801 33.20 -42.60 -24.32
CA ALA A 801 33.56 -43.23 -23.05
C ALA A 801 32.41 -44.12 -22.50
N ALA A 802 31.17 -43.62 -22.54
CA ALA A 802 29.97 -44.36 -22.15
C ALA A 802 29.61 -45.52 -23.10
N ALA A 803 30.06 -45.47 -24.36
CA ALA A 803 29.94 -46.55 -25.32
C ALA A 803 30.93 -47.69 -25.03
N ALA A 804 32.18 -47.34 -24.71
CA ALA A 804 33.28 -48.27 -24.48
C ALA A 804 33.23 -48.94 -23.09
N SER A 805 32.63 -48.29 -22.10
CA SER A 805 32.51 -48.80 -20.73
C SER A 805 31.11 -48.55 -20.17
N SER A 806 30.51 -49.59 -19.58
CA SER A 806 29.24 -49.45 -18.83
C SER A 806 29.45 -48.98 -17.38
N ALA A 807 30.63 -48.43 -17.07
CA ALA A 807 30.96 -47.96 -15.73
C ALA A 807 30.01 -46.82 -15.29
N PRO A 808 29.55 -46.82 -14.03
CA PRO A 808 28.66 -45.78 -13.49
C PRO A 808 29.20 -44.34 -13.67
N ALA A 809 30.52 -44.14 -13.62
CA ALA A 809 31.14 -42.83 -13.79
C ALA A 809 30.95 -42.25 -15.21
N ALA A 810 31.08 -43.07 -16.26
CA ALA A 810 30.95 -42.61 -17.64
C ALA A 810 29.51 -42.20 -17.99
N LEU A 811 28.51 -42.94 -17.50
CA LEU A 811 27.10 -42.58 -17.66
C LEU A 811 26.71 -41.34 -16.84
N ALA A 812 27.33 -41.12 -15.68
CA ALA A 812 27.10 -39.93 -14.87
C ALA A 812 27.61 -38.66 -15.57
N GLN A 813 28.76 -38.73 -16.23
CA GLN A 813 29.29 -37.60 -17.01
C GLN A 813 28.34 -37.20 -18.15
N VAL A 814 27.76 -38.18 -18.86
CA VAL A 814 26.73 -37.92 -19.88
C VAL A 814 25.47 -37.34 -19.26
N THR A 815 25.03 -37.86 -18.11
CA THR A 815 23.83 -37.36 -17.42
C THR A 815 23.99 -35.89 -17.03
N GLU A 816 25.15 -35.49 -16.51
CA GLU A 816 25.42 -34.11 -16.11
C GLU A 816 25.47 -33.17 -17.33
N GLY A 817 26.17 -33.57 -18.41
CA GLY A 817 26.23 -32.78 -19.64
C GLY A 817 24.89 -32.68 -20.38
N ALA A 818 24.02 -33.68 -20.22
CA ALA A 818 22.71 -33.73 -20.85
C ALA A 818 21.60 -33.06 -20.02
N ARG A 819 21.87 -32.67 -18.77
CA ARG A 819 20.83 -32.25 -17.82
C ARG A 819 20.22 -30.90 -18.20
N ILE A 820 18.89 -30.86 -18.23
CA ILE A 820 18.10 -29.63 -18.20
C ILE A 820 17.54 -29.51 -16.78
N GLN A 821 18.03 -28.54 -16.03
CA GLN A 821 17.76 -28.46 -14.59
C GLN A 821 16.26 -28.25 -14.32
N GLU A 822 15.63 -27.43 -15.15
CA GLU A 822 14.24 -27.00 -15.06
C GLU A 822 13.26 -28.14 -15.40
N ALA A 823 13.68 -29.10 -16.24
CA ALA A 823 12.86 -30.23 -16.66
C ALA A 823 12.43 -31.14 -15.48
N GLY A 824 13.16 -31.11 -14.36
CA GLY A 824 12.81 -31.82 -13.14
C GLY A 824 11.54 -31.30 -12.44
N HIS A 825 11.09 -30.08 -12.76
CA HIS A 825 9.87 -29.46 -12.23
C HIS A 825 8.61 -29.83 -13.02
N LEU A 826 8.75 -30.40 -14.22
CA LEU A 826 7.61 -30.88 -14.99
C LEU A 826 7.02 -32.11 -14.32
N ARG A 827 5.69 -32.18 -14.25
CA ARG A 827 4.97 -33.35 -13.78
C ARG A 827 4.18 -33.95 -14.93
N CYS A 828 4.61 -35.12 -15.40
CA CYS A 828 3.93 -35.86 -16.45
C CYS A 828 2.92 -36.85 -15.86
N SER A 829 1.78 -37.00 -16.53
CA SER A 829 0.82 -38.07 -16.36
C SER A 829 1.36 -39.43 -16.82
N GLY A 830 0.70 -40.51 -16.38
CA GLY A 830 1.02 -41.86 -16.85
C GLY A 830 0.84 -42.04 -18.36
N ALA A 831 -0.09 -41.30 -18.97
CA ALA A 831 -0.35 -41.34 -20.41
C ALA A 831 0.80 -40.69 -21.22
N GLU A 832 1.35 -39.57 -20.74
CA GLU A 832 2.50 -38.88 -21.34
C GLU A 832 3.78 -39.72 -21.23
N ILE A 833 4.05 -40.25 -20.05
CA ILE A 833 5.17 -41.18 -19.83
C ILE A 833 5.01 -42.42 -20.72
N GLY A 834 3.81 -43.02 -20.73
CA GLY A 834 3.49 -44.18 -21.57
C GLY A 834 3.70 -43.89 -23.06
N ARG A 835 3.38 -42.67 -23.52
CA ARG A 835 3.60 -42.24 -24.91
C ARG A 835 5.07 -42.19 -25.27
N PHE A 836 5.93 -41.62 -24.42
CA PHE A 836 7.38 -41.66 -24.67
C PHE A 836 7.92 -43.10 -24.68
N VAL A 837 7.42 -43.96 -23.79
CA VAL A 837 7.79 -45.38 -23.74
C VAL A 837 7.39 -46.11 -25.03
N VAL A 838 6.20 -45.84 -25.58
CA VAL A 838 5.77 -46.38 -26.88
C VAL A 838 6.63 -45.83 -28.03
N MET A 839 6.98 -44.53 -27.97
CA MET A 839 7.80 -43.85 -28.98
C MET A 839 9.21 -44.42 -29.11
N LEU A 840 9.76 -45.09 -28.08
CA LEU A 840 11.01 -45.85 -28.19
C LEU A 840 10.98 -46.97 -29.25
N ARG A 841 9.78 -47.40 -29.68
CA ARG A 841 9.59 -48.39 -30.76
C ARG A 841 9.32 -47.78 -32.13
N ASN A 842 9.17 -46.45 -32.22
CA ASN A 842 8.83 -45.75 -33.47
C ASN A 842 9.90 -46.00 -34.55
N PRO A 843 9.57 -46.19 -35.84
CA PRO A 843 10.58 -46.41 -36.89
C PRO A 843 11.59 -45.24 -37.06
N SER A 844 11.20 -44.01 -36.73
CA SER A 844 12.08 -42.83 -36.79
C SER A 844 13.11 -42.84 -35.67
N PHE A 845 14.39 -42.88 -36.04
CA PHE A 845 15.50 -42.81 -35.08
C PHE A 845 15.49 -41.52 -34.27
N THR A 846 15.18 -40.38 -34.90
CA THR A 846 15.05 -39.09 -34.23
C THR A 846 14.03 -39.13 -33.09
N LEU A 847 12.85 -39.72 -33.33
CA LEU A 847 11.80 -39.82 -32.31
C LEU A 847 12.19 -40.79 -31.19
N LYS A 848 12.88 -41.90 -31.50
CA LYS A 848 13.43 -42.80 -30.48
C LYS A 848 14.43 -42.08 -29.58
N THR A 849 15.37 -41.35 -30.18
CA THR A 849 16.40 -40.61 -29.44
C THR A 849 15.77 -39.52 -28.57
N CYS A 850 14.82 -38.76 -29.12
CA CYS A 850 14.07 -37.74 -28.39
C CYS A 850 13.30 -38.33 -27.21
N ALA A 851 12.60 -39.46 -27.40
CA ALA A 851 11.89 -40.14 -26.33
C ALA A 851 12.83 -40.64 -25.22
N ALA A 852 13.98 -41.23 -25.58
CA ALA A 852 14.98 -41.66 -24.60
C ALA A 852 15.58 -40.46 -23.83
N PHE A 853 15.83 -39.35 -24.52
CA PHE A 853 16.31 -38.10 -23.92
C PHE A 853 15.28 -37.49 -22.97
N ALA A 854 14.00 -37.44 -23.35
CA ALA A 854 12.93 -36.93 -22.51
C ALA A 854 12.77 -37.75 -21.22
N LEU A 855 12.73 -39.09 -21.34
CA LEU A 855 12.67 -39.99 -20.18
C LEU A 855 13.90 -39.87 -19.28
N LEU A 856 15.07 -39.55 -19.84
CA LEU A 856 16.27 -39.24 -19.05
C LEU A 856 16.01 -38.01 -18.20
N GLN A 857 15.57 -36.89 -18.78
CA GLN A 857 15.30 -35.65 -18.04
C GLN A 857 14.31 -35.89 -16.89
N PHE A 858 13.26 -36.65 -17.13
CA PHE A 858 12.22 -36.93 -16.13
C PHE A 858 12.66 -37.88 -15.01
N THR A 859 13.80 -38.55 -15.13
CA THR A 859 14.28 -39.54 -14.14
C THR A 859 15.59 -39.17 -13.47
N VAL A 860 16.20 -38.05 -13.83
CA VAL A 860 17.47 -37.62 -13.23
C VAL A 860 17.33 -37.57 -11.70
N PRO A 861 18.21 -38.23 -10.94
CA PRO A 861 18.21 -38.16 -9.48
C PRO A 861 18.27 -36.72 -8.97
N GLY A 862 17.51 -36.43 -7.92
CA GLY A 862 17.35 -35.06 -7.38
C GLY A 862 16.35 -34.17 -8.12
N GLY A 863 15.67 -34.66 -9.18
CA GLY A 863 14.53 -33.97 -9.78
C GLY A 863 13.28 -34.06 -8.90
N ARG A 864 12.47 -32.98 -8.83
CA ARG A 864 11.30 -32.85 -7.95
C ARG A 864 10.29 -33.99 -8.11
N HIS A 865 10.01 -34.36 -9.35
CA HIS A 865 9.04 -35.42 -9.69
C HIS A 865 9.70 -36.71 -10.20
N ALA A 866 11.02 -36.86 -10.07
CA ALA A 866 11.77 -37.98 -10.64
C ALA A 866 11.28 -39.35 -10.14
N LEU A 867 11.03 -39.45 -8.83
CA LEU A 867 10.52 -40.68 -8.21
C LEU A 867 9.09 -41.02 -8.65
N HIS A 868 8.25 -39.99 -8.86
CA HIS A 868 6.90 -40.16 -9.41
C HIS A 868 6.95 -40.72 -10.84
N HIS A 869 7.76 -40.12 -11.72
CA HIS A 869 7.92 -40.61 -13.09
C HIS A 869 8.55 -42.00 -13.16
N ALA A 870 9.51 -42.30 -12.28
CA ALA A 870 10.11 -43.62 -12.17
C ALA A 870 9.05 -44.69 -11.85
N SER A 871 8.14 -44.40 -10.90
CA SER A 871 7.00 -45.27 -10.59
C SER A 871 6.06 -45.46 -11.78
N LEU A 872 5.70 -44.38 -12.49
CA LEU A 872 4.87 -44.46 -13.71
C LEU A 872 5.53 -45.33 -14.81
N MET A 873 6.85 -45.24 -14.98
CA MET A 873 7.60 -46.06 -15.93
C MET A 873 7.64 -47.55 -15.54
N GLN A 874 7.70 -47.86 -14.25
CA GLN A 874 7.65 -49.24 -13.79
C GLN A 874 6.28 -49.85 -14.08
N ASN A 875 5.20 -49.11 -13.79
CA ASN A 875 3.82 -49.55 -14.02
C ASN A 875 3.50 -49.76 -15.51
N THR A 876 4.17 -49.04 -16.41
CA THR A 876 4.02 -49.18 -17.87
C THR A 876 4.91 -50.26 -18.49
N GLY A 877 5.72 -50.97 -17.69
CA GLY A 877 6.66 -51.99 -18.20
C GLY A 877 7.80 -51.40 -19.02
N ALA A 878 8.13 -50.12 -18.81
CA ALA A 878 9.12 -49.37 -19.60
C ALA A 878 10.51 -50.02 -19.59
N ALA A 879 10.91 -50.66 -18.49
CA ALA A 879 12.22 -51.29 -18.34
C ALA A 879 12.53 -52.32 -19.45
N ARG A 880 11.52 -53.09 -19.89
CA ARG A 880 11.71 -54.06 -20.99
C ARG A 880 11.98 -53.35 -22.32
N ILE A 881 11.26 -52.27 -22.58
CA ILE A 881 11.38 -51.49 -23.83
C ILE A 881 12.70 -50.73 -23.85
N LEU A 882 13.09 -50.12 -22.72
CA LEU A 882 14.36 -49.44 -22.55
C LEU A 882 15.55 -50.40 -22.71
N ARG A 883 15.49 -51.63 -22.19
CA ARG A 883 16.53 -52.65 -22.43
C ARG A 883 16.65 -53.00 -23.91
N ALA A 884 15.52 -53.16 -24.60
CA ALA A 884 15.52 -53.40 -26.05
C ALA A 884 16.08 -52.21 -26.83
N ALA A 885 15.75 -50.97 -26.44
CA ALA A 885 16.30 -49.75 -27.05
C ALA A 885 17.81 -49.62 -26.80
N ALA A 886 18.29 -49.91 -25.59
CA ALA A 886 19.71 -49.90 -25.23
C ALA A 886 20.54 -50.97 -25.97
N ALA A 887 19.93 -52.10 -26.31
CA ALA A 887 20.57 -53.23 -26.99
C ALA A 887 20.41 -53.22 -28.51
N ALA A 888 19.63 -52.30 -29.09
CA ALA A 888 19.37 -52.26 -30.51
C ALA A 888 20.67 -52.06 -31.33
N ALA A 889 20.94 -52.98 -32.27
CA ALA A 889 22.16 -52.95 -33.08
C ALA A 889 22.18 -51.75 -34.06
N ASN A 890 21.02 -51.41 -34.62
CA ASN A 890 20.87 -50.38 -35.65
C ASN A 890 20.40 -49.02 -35.10
N ALA A 891 20.34 -48.83 -33.78
CA ALA A 891 19.91 -47.56 -33.18
C ALA A 891 21.10 -46.57 -33.03
N PRO A 892 20.84 -45.25 -33.09
CA PRO A 892 21.86 -44.22 -32.82
C PRO A 892 22.52 -44.43 -31.46
N LEU A 893 23.78 -44.03 -31.35
CA LEU A 893 24.56 -44.20 -30.13
C LEU A 893 23.92 -43.48 -28.95
N GLU A 894 23.40 -42.28 -29.21
CA GLU A 894 22.75 -41.39 -28.25
C GLU A 894 21.52 -42.05 -27.63
N ALA A 895 20.64 -42.61 -28.48
CA ALA A 895 19.43 -43.31 -28.02
C ALA A 895 19.76 -44.48 -27.09
N LYS A 896 20.84 -45.22 -27.40
CA LYS A 896 21.28 -46.37 -26.60
C LYS A 896 21.83 -45.93 -25.25
N ILE A 897 22.65 -44.88 -25.23
CA ILE A 897 23.26 -44.35 -24.00
C ILE A 897 22.19 -43.72 -23.11
N PHE A 898 21.30 -42.89 -23.66
CA PHE A 898 20.18 -42.33 -22.89
C PHE A 898 19.29 -43.42 -22.29
N ALA A 899 18.93 -44.46 -23.05
CA ALA A 899 18.15 -45.58 -22.52
C ALA A 899 18.86 -46.34 -21.37
N ARG A 900 20.20 -46.48 -21.43
CA ARG A 900 20.99 -47.07 -20.32
C ARG A 900 20.96 -46.19 -19.06
N ILE A 901 21.04 -44.87 -19.24
CA ILE A 901 20.95 -43.90 -18.13
C ILE A 901 19.58 -43.98 -17.47
N VAL A 902 18.49 -43.99 -18.26
CA VAL A 902 17.12 -44.12 -17.72
C VAL A 902 16.96 -45.42 -16.93
N LEU A 903 17.47 -46.56 -17.43
CA LEU A 903 17.43 -47.83 -16.69
C LEU A 903 18.14 -47.74 -15.33
N ARG A 904 19.32 -47.12 -15.31
CA ARG A 904 20.06 -46.90 -14.06
C ARG A 904 19.32 -45.96 -13.11
N ASN A 905 18.72 -44.90 -13.62
CA ASN A 905 17.91 -43.99 -12.81
C ASN A 905 16.73 -44.74 -12.18
N LEU A 906 16.05 -45.61 -12.94
CA LEU A 906 14.97 -46.45 -12.41
C LEU A 906 15.47 -47.39 -11.31
N GLU A 907 16.65 -48.01 -11.48
CA GLU A 907 17.27 -48.87 -10.44
C GLU A 907 17.64 -48.06 -9.18
N HIS A 908 18.16 -46.85 -9.35
CA HIS A 908 18.49 -45.95 -8.25
C HIS A 908 17.23 -45.58 -7.43
N HIS A 909 16.16 -45.14 -8.09
CA HIS A 909 14.89 -44.80 -7.43
C HIS A 909 14.21 -46.03 -6.81
N GLN A 910 14.42 -47.24 -7.34
CA GLN A 910 13.97 -48.47 -6.70
C GLN A 910 14.68 -48.73 -5.37
N MET A 911 16.00 -48.52 -5.34
CA MET A 911 16.78 -48.68 -4.11
C MET A 911 16.33 -47.68 -3.04
N GLU A 912 16.08 -46.42 -3.42
CA GLU A 912 15.54 -45.38 -2.52
C GLU A 912 14.14 -45.70 -1.98
N GLN A 913 13.30 -46.43 -2.72
CA GLN A 913 11.96 -46.85 -2.25
C GLN A 913 12.00 -48.05 -1.29
N THR A 914 13.08 -48.83 -1.29
CA THR A 914 13.27 -49.98 -0.40
C THR A 914 13.97 -49.67 0.92
N ILE A 915 14.48 -48.45 1.09
CA ILE A 915 15.08 -47.90 2.31
C ILE A 915 14.03 -47.07 3.04
#